data_AF-A0A9E6E7Z3-F1
#
_entry.id   AF-A0A9E6E7Z3-F1
#
_cell.length_a   1.000
_cell.length_b   1.000
_cell.length_c   1.000
_cell.angle_alpha   90.00
_cell.angle_beta   90.00
_cell.angle_gamma   90.00
#
_symmetry.space_group_name_H-M   'P 1'
#
loop_
_entity.id
_entity.type
_entity.pdbx_description
1 polymer ?
#
loop_
_entity_poly.entity_id
_entity_poly.type
_entity_poly.pdbx_seq_one_letter_code
_entity_poly.pdbx_strand_id
1 'polypeptide(L)'
;MNYINSENRNGLWELEIKGIEDPILASEYLELYGSIPDEARTVLIKKKIVVHNAEGEDFIQCGYCGLPVRYRARSATSRAAFYHKHIPELDEVDCPFHSDYNGDFNFTEAEIHETQWHFRTKHFIAGTLRESDKIKRDSVQVEKFVFAEKETSNKWRKPDIYFEDANDNRFAIELVQGWLDPEIIHARERFFLGEKINLIWLFSEGRSDSIFYYIMYGAVLEDPPKSFAEFENKVTDNQCNAFVFSQEALDKSQESGEFYFEAHFPEFDCKSKELFIEMSYGHQMVTLSDLLLSPERLPYAINTKAALHEKQQELSVAIEKKVQRESRQSVKRIYQVLDQIASCGEKGELSLLALTRLSDEINECFDYVLQEYDERSSLLELTSQAIARERTRLEERQRKTQRIDHAKELRGLRHQIVYVRRVLNQGVTVRELTDLRYHLADVMSDYWNVISSDLSSPVWRRYLNVLLERIGVQTTSLAKGLPKPLAIWSITNDLLSYPLDKRMQLFEAKSPLSIEMSNQVSAYAIHKSPQETQELKDKLDDIKRETTEQFLNRNWKVLMGRWDSEYSYFDTFIKAGDLLCIENPSELTEHEQDWVEDALNNFVERLAIQISQFYSAVFETSYARVDEIRLGKLLVFWDWLEQHSYLYGQLVSTEKAAELKKYLSEQSYDESRVGSGLS
;
A
#
# COMPACT_ATOMS: atom_id res chain seq x y z
N MET A 1 -55.38 -32.60 25.66
CA MET A 1 -55.61 -34.06 25.64
C MET A 1 -56.68 -34.36 24.62
N ASN A 2 -56.27 -34.63 23.38
CA ASN A 2 -57.18 -35.00 22.31
C ASN A 2 -57.42 -36.50 22.41
N TYR A 3 -58.61 -36.89 22.89
CA TYR A 3 -59.09 -38.26 22.74
C TYR A 3 -59.07 -38.59 21.25
N ILE A 4 -58.38 -39.66 20.86
CA ILE A 4 -58.46 -40.20 19.51
C ILE A 4 -59.94 -40.51 19.23
N ASN A 5 -60.52 -39.75 18.28
CA ASN A 5 -61.87 -40.01 17.80
C ASN A 5 -61.92 -41.45 17.26
N SER A 6 -63.03 -42.16 17.45
CA SER A 6 -63.19 -43.58 17.10
C SER A 6 -62.86 -43.91 15.62
N GLU A 7 -62.84 -42.91 14.75
CA GLU A 7 -62.41 -42.99 13.36
C GLU A 7 -60.89 -43.13 13.18
N ASN A 8 -60.06 -42.48 14.00
CA ASN A 8 -58.58 -42.54 13.87
C ASN A 8 -58.02 -43.89 14.33
N ARG A 9 -58.74 -44.61 15.20
CA ARG A 9 -58.31 -45.90 15.76
C ARG A 9 -58.25 -47.01 14.70
N ASN A 10 -59.17 -47.02 13.75
CA ASN A 10 -59.16 -48.02 12.68
C ASN A 10 -58.03 -47.78 11.67
N GLY A 11 -57.54 -46.55 11.52
CA GLY A 11 -56.43 -46.21 10.63
C GLY A 11 -55.04 -46.46 11.22
N LEU A 12 -54.97 -47.07 12.41
CA LEU A 12 -53.73 -47.39 13.14
C LEU A 12 -53.73 -48.83 13.69
N TRP A 13 -54.81 -49.59 13.49
CA TRP A 13 -54.96 -50.92 14.10
C TRP A 13 -54.78 -52.01 13.05
N GLU A 14 -53.66 -52.75 13.16
CA GLU A 14 -53.40 -53.96 12.39
C GLU A 14 -54.27 -55.13 12.85
N LEU A 15 -54.79 -55.87 11.87
CA LEU A 15 -55.56 -57.08 12.06
C LEU A 15 -54.89 -58.22 11.31
N GLU A 16 -54.69 -59.34 11.98
CA GLU A 16 -54.38 -60.60 11.34
C GLU A 16 -55.70 -61.28 10.96
N ILE A 17 -55.90 -61.52 9.66
CA ILE A 17 -57.17 -62.04 9.15
C ILE A 17 -56.91 -63.34 8.41
N LYS A 18 -57.64 -64.39 8.80
CA LYS A 18 -57.54 -65.70 8.13
C LYS A 18 -57.87 -65.58 6.64
N GLY A 19 -56.90 -65.98 5.81
CA GLY A 19 -56.98 -65.90 4.35
C GLY A 19 -56.34 -64.63 3.75
N ILE A 20 -55.74 -63.77 4.56
CA ILE A 20 -54.84 -62.69 4.15
C ILE A 20 -53.47 -63.04 4.71
N GLU A 21 -52.42 -63.05 3.86
CA GLU A 21 -51.08 -63.52 4.26
C GLU A 21 -50.37 -62.56 5.22
N ASP A 22 -50.61 -61.24 5.10
CA ASP A 22 -49.99 -60.20 5.91
C ASP A 22 -51.01 -59.47 6.80
N PRO A 23 -50.59 -58.88 7.94
CA PRO A 23 -51.43 -57.97 8.72
C PRO A 23 -51.99 -56.84 7.85
N ILE A 24 -53.28 -56.55 8.00
CA ILE A 24 -53.99 -55.51 7.25
C ILE A 24 -54.57 -54.47 8.20
N LEU A 25 -54.62 -53.21 7.78
CA LEU A 25 -55.27 -52.18 8.58
C LEU A 25 -56.77 -52.43 8.70
N ALA A 26 -57.30 -52.16 9.88
CA ALA A 26 -58.73 -52.19 10.13
C ALA A 26 -59.52 -51.27 9.18
N SER A 27 -58.97 -50.13 8.75
CA SER A 27 -59.56 -49.26 7.72
C SER A 27 -59.51 -49.88 6.32
N GLU A 28 -58.37 -50.39 5.89
CA GLU A 28 -58.19 -51.01 4.56
C GLU A 28 -59.06 -52.26 4.41
N TYR A 29 -59.12 -53.09 5.45
CA TYR A 29 -60.01 -54.25 5.45
C TYR A 29 -61.48 -53.86 5.29
N LEU A 30 -61.89 -52.70 5.83
CA LEU A 30 -63.25 -52.19 5.61
C LEU A 30 -63.44 -51.68 4.17
N GLU A 31 -62.43 -51.10 3.55
CA GLU A 31 -62.45 -50.63 2.16
C GLU A 31 -62.54 -51.76 1.14
N LEU A 32 -62.05 -52.97 1.46
CA LEU A 32 -62.25 -54.17 0.63
C LEU A 32 -63.73 -54.48 0.34
N TYR A 33 -64.64 -54.00 1.20
CA TYR A 33 -66.08 -54.14 1.02
C TYR A 33 -66.72 -52.98 0.24
N GLY A 34 -65.93 -52.02 -0.25
CA GLY A 34 -66.35 -50.93 -1.14
C GLY A 34 -67.63 -50.21 -0.68
N SER A 35 -68.53 -49.95 -1.64
CA SER A 35 -69.83 -49.29 -1.43
C SER A 35 -70.91 -50.17 -0.82
N ILE A 36 -70.57 -51.36 -0.29
CA ILE A 36 -71.55 -52.25 0.35
C ILE A 36 -72.12 -51.55 1.59
N PRO A 37 -73.46 -51.49 1.75
CA PRO A 37 -74.09 -50.93 2.94
C PRO A 37 -73.54 -51.55 4.24
N ASP A 38 -73.34 -50.74 5.26
CA ASP A 38 -72.71 -51.15 6.52
C ASP A 38 -73.41 -52.35 7.19
N GLU A 39 -74.72 -52.47 7.07
CA GLU A 39 -75.47 -53.61 7.61
C GLU A 39 -75.10 -54.93 6.90
N ALA A 40 -75.01 -54.93 5.58
CA ALA A 40 -74.64 -56.09 4.79
C ALA A 40 -73.17 -56.47 5.03
N ARG A 41 -72.28 -55.48 5.11
CA ARG A 41 -70.87 -55.65 5.49
C ARG A 41 -70.74 -56.31 6.86
N THR A 42 -71.52 -55.85 7.84
CA THR A 42 -71.54 -56.39 9.19
C THR A 42 -71.97 -57.85 9.24
N VAL A 43 -73.01 -58.21 8.49
CA VAL A 43 -73.47 -59.61 8.42
C VAL A 43 -72.39 -60.49 7.81
N LEU A 44 -71.72 -60.04 6.74
CA LEU A 44 -70.65 -60.81 6.09
C LEU A 44 -69.45 -61.05 7.01
N ILE A 45 -68.93 -60.00 7.65
CA ILE A 45 -67.79 -60.11 8.56
C ILE A 45 -68.16 -60.97 9.77
N LYS A 46 -69.32 -60.74 10.40
CA LYS A 46 -69.78 -61.55 11.54
C LYS A 46 -69.99 -63.02 11.16
N LYS A 47 -70.52 -63.31 9.97
CA LYS A 47 -70.69 -64.69 9.49
C LYS A 47 -69.34 -65.39 9.39
N LYS A 48 -68.32 -64.75 8.83
CA LYS A 48 -66.96 -65.32 8.76
C LYS A 48 -66.37 -65.56 10.16
N ILE A 49 -66.54 -64.61 11.09
CA ILE A 49 -66.10 -64.77 12.48
C ILE A 49 -66.77 -65.96 13.17
N VAL A 50 -68.09 -66.14 12.99
CA VAL A 50 -68.85 -67.23 13.60
C VAL A 50 -68.47 -68.59 13.02
N VAL A 51 -68.28 -68.68 11.69
CA VAL A 51 -67.88 -69.93 11.03
C VAL A 51 -66.53 -70.42 11.55
N HIS A 52 -65.51 -69.56 11.56
CA HIS A 52 -64.18 -69.96 12.05
C HIS A 52 -64.18 -70.23 13.57
N ASN A 53 -64.93 -69.45 14.36
CA ASN A 53 -65.05 -69.72 15.81
C ASN A 53 -65.66 -71.12 16.08
N ALA A 54 -66.62 -71.57 15.25
CA ALA A 54 -67.21 -72.89 15.38
C ALA A 54 -66.21 -74.02 15.05
N GLU A 55 -65.18 -73.72 14.27
CA GLU A 55 -64.07 -74.61 13.91
C GLU A 55 -62.90 -74.52 14.91
N GLY A 56 -63.02 -73.70 15.96
CA GLY A 56 -62.00 -73.52 16.99
C GLY A 56 -60.90 -72.51 16.62
N GLU A 57 -61.08 -71.74 15.54
CA GLU A 57 -60.13 -70.74 15.07
C GLU A 57 -60.69 -69.32 15.17
N ASP A 58 -59.83 -68.34 15.44
CA ASP A 58 -60.20 -66.94 15.39
C ASP A 58 -60.00 -66.36 13.98
N PHE A 59 -61.07 -65.85 13.39
CA PHE A 59 -61.04 -65.29 12.03
C PHE A 59 -60.26 -63.97 11.95
N ILE A 60 -60.30 -63.18 13.02
CA ILE A 60 -59.63 -61.88 13.13
C ILE A 60 -58.94 -61.82 14.49
N GLN A 61 -57.65 -61.54 14.48
CA GLN A 61 -56.83 -61.30 15.66
C GLN A 61 -56.24 -59.89 15.61
N CYS A 62 -55.95 -59.32 16.78
CA CYS A 62 -55.26 -58.05 16.90
C CYS A 62 -53.79 -58.25 16.56
N GLY A 63 -53.25 -57.51 15.58
CA GLY A 63 -51.83 -57.60 15.23
C GLY A 63 -50.88 -57.21 16.37
N TYR A 64 -51.36 -56.41 17.34
CA TYR A 64 -50.55 -55.99 18.49
C TYR A 64 -50.44 -57.05 19.59
N CYS A 65 -51.57 -57.63 20.03
CA CYS A 65 -51.58 -58.54 21.19
C CYS A 65 -51.98 -59.99 20.84
N GLY A 66 -52.25 -60.29 19.56
CA GLY A 66 -52.70 -61.61 19.10
C GLY A 66 -54.10 -62.02 19.56
N LEU A 67 -54.80 -61.18 20.34
CA LEU A 67 -56.10 -61.53 20.91
C LEU A 67 -57.24 -61.45 19.88
N PRO A 68 -58.29 -62.27 20.03
CA PRO A 68 -59.40 -62.28 19.09
C PRO A 68 -60.20 -60.98 19.07
N VAL A 69 -60.52 -60.52 17.85
CA VAL A 69 -61.25 -59.28 17.59
C VAL A 69 -62.64 -59.58 17.04
N ARG A 70 -63.63 -58.83 17.52
CA ARG A 70 -65.02 -58.86 17.05
C ARG A 70 -65.37 -57.60 16.27
N TYR A 71 -66.40 -57.73 15.43
CA TYR A 71 -66.91 -56.66 14.58
C TYR A 71 -68.29 -56.19 15.00
N ARG A 72 -68.53 -54.87 14.96
CA ARG A 72 -69.85 -54.23 15.11
C ARG A 72 -70.10 -53.20 14.02
N ALA A 73 -71.37 -53.03 13.65
CA ALA A 73 -71.79 -52.03 12.67
C ALA A 73 -71.48 -50.61 13.19
N ARG A 74 -70.97 -49.73 12.32
CA ARG A 74 -70.78 -48.31 12.62
C ARG A 74 -72.11 -47.61 12.96
N SER A 75 -73.21 -48.01 12.32
CA SER A 75 -74.55 -47.47 12.55
C SER A 75 -75.11 -47.76 13.95
N ALA A 76 -74.55 -48.73 14.69
CA ALA A 76 -75.07 -49.15 15.99
C ALA A 76 -74.45 -48.42 17.19
N THR A 77 -73.26 -47.82 17.06
CA THR A 77 -72.55 -47.12 18.15
C THR A 77 -71.55 -46.10 17.61
N SER A 78 -71.34 -44.97 18.29
CA SER A 78 -70.28 -43.97 17.98
C SER A 78 -68.83 -44.45 18.24
N ARG A 79 -68.64 -45.74 18.51
CA ARG A 79 -67.37 -46.35 18.91
C ARG A 79 -66.74 -47.13 17.72
N ALA A 80 -65.44 -47.44 17.79
CA ALA A 80 -64.68 -48.11 16.72
C ALA A 80 -65.36 -49.42 16.23
N ALA A 81 -65.25 -49.72 14.94
CA ALA A 81 -65.96 -50.84 14.30
C ALA A 81 -65.46 -52.22 14.78
N PHE A 82 -64.18 -52.29 15.15
CA PHE A 82 -63.55 -53.46 15.75
C PHE A 82 -63.42 -53.27 17.27
N TYR A 83 -63.47 -54.38 18.02
CA TYR A 83 -63.24 -54.39 19.46
C TYR A 83 -62.78 -55.78 19.91
N HIS A 84 -62.01 -55.84 20.99
CA HIS A 84 -61.54 -57.10 21.56
C HIS A 84 -62.70 -57.91 22.14
N LYS A 85 -62.66 -59.24 22.00
CA LYS A 85 -63.55 -60.14 22.74
C LYS A 85 -63.19 -60.05 24.21
N HIS A 86 -64.18 -59.80 25.08
CA HIS A 86 -63.96 -59.87 26.53
C HIS A 86 -63.62 -61.31 26.92
N ILE A 87 -62.43 -61.51 27.50
CA ILE A 87 -61.93 -62.78 28.01
C ILE A 87 -61.83 -62.63 29.54
N PRO A 88 -62.70 -63.28 30.32
CA PRO A 88 -62.79 -63.08 31.77
C PRO A 88 -61.52 -63.45 32.56
N GLU A 89 -60.62 -64.25 31.97
CA GLU A 89 -59.41 -64.75 32.62
C GLU A 89 -58.19 -63.82 32.48
N LEU A 90 -58.31 -62.73 31.73
CA LEU A 90 -57.26 -61.71 31.55
C LEU A 90 -57.60 -60.48 32.40
N ASP A 91 -57.08 -60.45 33.64
CA ASP A 91 -57.41 -59.40 34.62
C ASP A 91 -56.94 -57.99 34.20
N GLU A 92 -55.90 -57.87 33.36
CA GLU A 92 -55.47 -56.62 32.72
C GLU A 92 -54.92 -56.92 31.32
N VAL A 93 -55.49 -56.32 30.28
CA VAL A 93 -54.98 -56.42 28.90
C VAL A 93 -54.22 -55.13 28.57
N ASP A 94 -52.88 -55.20 28.56
CA ASP A 94 -51.99 -54.12 28.14
C ASP A 94 -51.96 -54.00 26.61
N CYS A 95 -53.11 -53.68 26.02
CA CYS A 95 -53.25 -53.44 24.59
C CYS A 95 -53.90 -52.08 24.38
N PRO A 96 -53.23 -51.14 23.66
CA PRO A 96 -53.79 -49.82 23.40
C PRO A 96 -55.07 -49.90 22.55
N PHE A 97 -55.30 -51.00 21.83
CA PHE A 97 -56.51 -51.22 21.05
C PHE A 97 -57.68 -51.86 21.85
N HIS A 98 -57.50 -52.17 23.13
CA HIS A 98 -58.54 -52.71 24.01
C HIS A 98 -59.56 -51.65 24.47
N SER A 99 -60.83 -52.02 24.71
CA SER A 99 -61.87 -51.06 25.12
C SER A 99 -61.71 -50.56 26.55
N ASP A 100 -61.03 -51.35 27.39
CA ASP A 100 -60.89 -51.14 28.82
C ASP A 100 -59.49 -50.59 29.19
N TYR A 101 -58.69 -50.24 28.19
CA TYR A 101 -57.39 -49.61 28.38
C TYR A 101 -57.58 -48.18 28.91
N ASN A 102 -57.18 -47.96 30.16
CA ASN A 102 -57.30 -46.68 30.87
C ASN A 102 -55.96 -45.93 31.02
N GLY A 103 -54.89 -46.45 30.43
CA GLY A 103 -53.60 -45.73 30.36
C GLY A 103 -53.73 -44.48 29.49
N ASP A 104 -52.87 -43.50 29.72
CA ASP A 104 -52.76 -42.37 28.79
C ASP A 104 -52.47 -42.95 27.40
N PHE A 105 -53.33 -42.60 26.44
CA PHE A 105 -53.17 -42.92 25.03
C PHE A 105 -52.06 -42.02 24.45
N ASN A 106 -50.86 -42.07 25.05
CA ASN A 106 -49.70 -41.30 24.66
C ASN A 106 -49.00 -42.05 23.52
N PHE A 107 -49.57 -41.94 22.31
CA PHE A 107 -48.69 -41.88 21.15
C PHE A 107 -48.00 -40.51 21.17
N THR A 108 -47.07 -40.32 22.10
CA THR A 108 -46.07 -39.26 21.99
C THR A 108 -45.05 -39.76 20.97
N GLU A 109 -44.86 -39.03 19.87
CA GLU A 109 -43.93 -39.31 18.76
C GLU A 109 -42.50 -39.70 19.18
N ALA A 110 -42.14 -39.54 20.46
CA ALA A 110 -40.81 -39.71 20.99
C ALA A 110 -40.50 -41.08 21.64
N GLU A 111 -41.49 -41.92 22.01
CA GLU A 111 -41.25 -43.08 22.92
C GLU A 111 -41.44 -44.48 22.31
N ILE A 112 -41.13 -44.62 21.01
CA ILE A 112 -40.91 -45.87 20.26
C ILE A 112 -42.15 -46.44 19.52
N HIS A 113 -41.88 -46.82 18.26
CA HIS A 113 -42.67 -47.60 17.28
C HIS A 113 -43.53 -46.77 16.29
N GLU A 114 -42.86 -46.40 15.19
CA GLU A 114 -43.40 -45.95 13.90
C GLU A 114 -44.41 -44.78 13.93
N THR A 115 -44.04 -43.65 13.32
CA THR A 115 -44.95 -42.51 13.20
C THR A 115 -46.14 -42.83 12.28
N GLN A 116 -47.27 -42.16 12.47
CA GLN A 116 -48.44 -42.32 11.61
C GLN A 116 -48.14 -42.05 10.13
N TRP A 117 -47.22 -41.12 9.84
CA TRP A 117 -46.75 -40.87 8.49
C TRP A 117 -45.98 -42.07 7.94
N HIS A 118 -44.97 -42.54 8.67
CA HIS A 118 -44.13 -43.66 8.24
C HIS A 118 -44.96 -44.90 7.95
N PHE A 119 -45.88 -45.22 8.86
CA PHE A 119 -46.78 -46.35 8.72
C PHE A 119 -47.72 -46.23 7.50
N ARG A 120 -48.44 -45.11 7.36
CA ARG A 120 -49.36 -44.91 6.22
C ARG A 120 -48.63 -44.89 4.89
N THR A 121 -47.49 -44.21 4.83
CA THR A 121 -46.67 -44.09 3.62
C THR A 121 -46.14 -45.46 3.19
N LYS A 122 -45.68 -46.28 4.14
CA LYS A 122 -45.19 -47.64 3.87
C LYS A 122 -46.25 -48.53 3.21
N HIS A 123 -47.45 -48.56 3.79
CA HIS A 123 -48.57 -49.34 3.25
C HIS A 123 -49.10 -48.78 1.93
N PHE A 124 -49.17 -47.46 1.79
CA PHE A 124 -49.54 -46.81 0.53
C PHE A 124 -48.60 -47.21 -0.60
N ILE A 125 -47.28 -47.05 -0.40
CA ILE A 125 -46.27 -47.39 -1.41
C ILE A 125 -46.35 -48.87 -1.75
N ALA A 126 -46.43 -49.76 -0.75
CA ALA A 126 -46.57 -51.20 -0.99
C ALA A 126 -47.85 -51.53 -1.80
N GLY A 127 -48.96 -50.84 -1.53
CA GLY A 127 -50.19 -50.94 -2.33
C GLY A 127 -49.96 -50.54 -3.78
N THR A 128 -49.43 -49.34 -4.02
CA THR A 128 -49.13 -48.82 -5.37
C THR A 128 -48.16 -49.73 -6.13
N LEU A 129 -47.13 -50.26 -5.46
CA LEU A 129 -46.18 -51.19 -6.08
C LEU A 129 -46.83 -52.51 -6.50
N ARG A 130 -47.76 -53.05 -5.70
CA ARG A 130 -48.48 -54.30 -6.03
C ARG A 130 -49.41 -54.16 -7.23
N GLU A 131 -49.87 -52.94 -7.50
CA GLU A 131 -50.73 -52.61 -8.65
C GLU A 131 -49.93 -52.29 -9.91
N SER A 132 -48.61 -52.08 -9.81
CA SER A 132 -47.75 -51.75 -10.94
C SER A 132 -47.38 -52.99 -11.77
N ASP A 133 -47.61 -52.93 -13.09
CA ASP A 133 -47.18 -53.97 -14.03
C ASP A 133 -45.64 -54.10 -14.15
N LYS A 134 -44.90 -53.11 -13.63
CA LYS A 134 -43.42 -53.09 -13.65
C LYS A 134 -42.81 -53.83 -12.46
N ILE A 135 -43.61 -54.22 -11.48
CA ILE A 135 -43.18 -54.83 -10.22
C ILE A 135 -43.75 -56.24 -10.11
N LYS A 136 -42.95 -57.18 -9.59
CA LYS A 136 -43.47 -58.50 -9.26
C LYS A 136 -44.37 -58.40 -8.04
N ARG A 137 -45.68 -58.43 -8.23
CA ARG A 137 -46.68 -58.30 -7.17
C ARG A 137 -46.37 -59.14 -5.93
N ASP A 138 -46.02 -60.41 -6.10
CA ASP A 138 -45.79 -61.36 -4.99
C ASP A 138 -44.45 -61.15 -4.27
N SER A 139 -43.57 -60.29 -4.81
CA SER A 139 -42.30 -59.94 -4.18
C SER A 139 -42.43 -58.81 -3.15
N VAL A 140 -43.52 -58.03 -3.19
CA VAL A 140 -43.69 -56.83 -2.36
C VAL A 140 -43.97 -57.23 -0.91
N GLN A 141 -42.99 -56.97 -0.05
CA GLN A 141 -43.00 -57.36 1.35
C GLN A 141 -42.79 -56.12 2.22
N VAL A 142 -43.68 -55.92 3.18
CA VAL A 142 -43.56 -54.88 4.18
C VAL A 142 -42.87 -55.47 5.40
N GLU A 143 -41.84 -54.81 5.91
CA GLU A 143 -41.23 -55.19 7.18
C GLU A 143 -40.71 -56.64 7.27
N LYS A 144 -40.21 -57.19 6.17
CA LYS A 144 -39.67 -58.56 6.16
C LYS A 144 -38.16 -58.58 6.34
N PHE A 145 -37.66 -59.56 7.09
CA PHE A 145 -36.22 -59.74 7.28
C PHE A 145 -35.52 -60.14 5.97
N VAL A 146 -34.50 -59.37 5.62
CA VAL A 146 -33.51 -59.64 4.58
C VAL A 146 -32.24 -60.16 5.25
N PHE A 147 -31.77 -61.30 4.79
CA PHE A 147 -30.62 -62.02 5.34
C PHE A 147 -29.40 -61.88 4.43
N ALA A 148 -28.21 -61.77 5.03
CA ALA A 148 -26.98 -61.85 4.25
C ALA A 148 -26.79 -63.27 3.69
N GLU A 149 -26.42 -63.41 2.42
CA GLU A 149 -26.21 -64.72 1.76
C GLU A 149 -25.06 -65.56 2.37
N LYS A 150 -24.26 -65.00 3.30
CA LYS A 150 -23.12 -65.68 3.95
C LYS A 150 -23.34 -65.88 5.44
N GLU A 151 -23.02 -67.09 5.94
CA GLU A 151 -23.04 -67.56 7.34
C GLU A 151 -22.28 -66.64 8.33
N THR A 152 -22.80 -65.45 8.54
CA THR A 152 -22.38 -64.50 9.56
C THR A 152 -23.61 -64.24 10.42
N SER A 153 -23.60 -64.84 11.61
CA SER A 153 -24.74 -65.06 12.48
C SER A 153 -25.34 -63.79 13.13
N ASN A 154 -25.16 -62.59 12.56
CA ASN A 154 -25.62 -61.33 13.16
C ASN A 154 -25.84 -60.14 12.17
N LYS A 155 -26.11 -60.39 10.89
CA LYS A 155 -26.45 -59.29 9.95
C LYS A 155 -27.71 -59.62 9.14
N TRP A 156 -28.87 -59.47 9.77
CA TRP A 156 -30.13 -59.28 9.07
C TRP A 156 -30.56 -57.81 9.16
N ARG A 157 -31.35 -57.36 8.18
CA ARG A 157 -32.01 -56.05 8.18
C ARG A 157 -33.48 -56.24 7.84
N LYS A 158 -34.31 -55.31 8.29
CA LYS A 158 -35.76 -55.31 8.08
C LYS A 158 -36.08 -53.99 7.40
N PRO A 159 -35.97 -53.89 6.06
CA PRO A 159 -36.38 -52.67 5.34
C PRO A 159 -37.88 -52.44 5.52
N ASP A 160 -38.31 -51.19 5.38
CA ASP A 160 -39.73 -50.86 5.47
C ASP A 160 -40.51 -51.51 4.33
N ILE A 161 -39.92 -51.51 3.13
CA ILE A 161 -40.49 -52.18 1.95
C ILE A 161 -39.37 -52.87 1.18
N TYR A 162 -39.57 -54.13 0.85
CA TYR A 162 -38.77 -54.90 -0.11
C TYR A 162 -39.62 -55.24 -1.33
N PHE A 163 -39.03 -55.21 -2.53
CA PHE A 163 -39.68 -55.68 -3.75
C PHE A 163 -38.67 -56.00 -4.86
N GLU A 164 -39.14 -56.66 -5.91
CA GLU A 164 -38.40 -56.95 -7.13
C GLU A 164 -39.12 -56.34 -8.34
N ASP A 165 -38.36 -55.67 -9.21
CA ASP A 165 -38.90 -55.23 -10.50
C ASP A 165 -39.06 -56.41 -11.49
N ALA A 166 -39.67 -56.14 -12.63
CA ALA A 166 -39.85 -57.12 -13.70
C ALA A 166 -38.53 -57.62 -14.32
N ASN A 167 -37.40 -56.96 -14.04
CA ASN A 167 -36.05 -57.32 -14.51
C ASN A 167 -35.22 -58.04 -13.44
N ASP A 168 -35.84 -58.54 -12.37
CA ASP A 168 -35.18 -59.22 -11.23
C ASP A 168 -34.26 -58.30 -10.40
N ASN A 169 -34.32 -56.98 -10.55
CA ASN A 169 -33.61 -56.07 -9.68
C ASN A 169 -34.30 -56.01 -8.32
N ARG A 170 -33.54 -56.23 -7.25
CA ARG A 170 -34.02 -56.18 -5.86
C ARG A 170 -33.93 -54.75 -5.35
N PHE A 171 -34.99 -54.28 -4.69
CA PHE A 171 -35.06 -52.95 -4.09
C PHE A 171 -35.45 -53.03 -2.62
N ALA A 172 -34.94 -52.07 -1.85
CA ALA A 172 -35.37 -51.78 -0.50
C ALA A 172 -35.68 -50.29 -0.37
N ILE A 173 -36.81 -49.94 0.24
CA ILE A 173 -37.14 -48.56 0.63
C ILE A 173 -37.01 -48.45 2.14
N GLU A 174 -36.32 -47.40 2.58
CA GLU A 174 -36.23 -46.98 3.98
C GLU A 174 -36.82 -45.58 4.09
N LEU A 175 -37.86 -45.44 4.90
CA LEU A 175 -38.59 -44.20 5.13
C LEU A 175 -37.89 -43.41 6.25
N VAL A 176 -37.62 -42.13 5.97
CA VAL A 176 -36.88 -41.26 6.90
C VAL A 176 -37.69 -40.00 7.21
N GLN A 177 -38.20 -39.89 8.44
CA GLN A 177 -38.90 -38.68 8.88
C GLN A 177 -38.06 -37.78 9.79
N GLY A 178 -37.09 -38.34 10.53
CA GLY A 178 -36.32 -37.63 11.54
C GLY A 178 -34.82 -37.81 11.38
N TRP A 179 -34.10 -37.53 12.47
CA TRP A 179 -32.66 -37.75 12.53
C TRP A 179 -32.34 -39.26 12.65
N LEU A 180 -31.37 -39.73 11.88
CA LEU A 180 -30.75 -41.05 12.00
C LEU A 180 -29.25 -40.86 12.20
N ASP A 181 -28.63 -41.76 12.96
CA ASP A 181 -27.18 -41.75 13.11
C ASP A 181 -26.49 -42.04 11.75
N PRO A 182 -25.58 -41.17 11.28
CA PRO A 182 -24.79 -41.40 10.06
C PRO A 182 -24.08 -42.77 10.00
N GLU A 183 -23.65 -43.32 11.14
CA GLU A 183 -23.05 -44.66 11.21
C GLU A 183 -24.06 -45.76 10.88
N ILE A 184 -25.32 -45.59 11.30
CA ILE A 184 -26.42 -46.50 10.98
C ILE A 184 -26.72 -46.45 9.49
N ILE A 185 -26.78 -45.25 8.90
CA ILE A 185 -26.99 -45.04 7.46
C ILE A 185 -25.89 -45.75 6.68
N HIS A 186 -24.63 -45.47 7.01
CA HIS A 186 -23.48 -46.10 6.36
C HIS A 186 -23.51 -47.64 6.49
N ALA A 187 -23.80 -48.17 7.67
CA ALA A 187 -23.88 -49.61 7.90
C ALA A 187 -25.02 -50.28 7.12
N ARG A 188 -26.16 -49.60 6.93
CA ARG A 188 -27.29 -50.06 6.14
C ARG A 188 -26.97 -50.04 4.64
N GLU A 189 -26.42 -48.94 4.13
CA GLU A 189 -25.99 -48.83 2.73
C GLU A 189 -25.00 -49.95 2.36
N ARG A 190 -23.97 -50.16 3.21
CA ARG A 190 -22.99 -51.23 3.02
C ARG A 190 -23.60 -52.63 3.05
N PHE A 191 -24.64 -52.85 3.86
CA PHE A 191 -25.37 -54.10 3.91
C PHE A 191 -26.13 -54.35 2.60
N PHE A 192 -27.01 -53.43 2.20
CA PHE A 192 -27.84 -53.61 1.00
C PHE A 192 -26.99 -53.67 -0.28
N LEU A 193 -25.94 -52.85 -0.40
CA LEU A 193 -24.97 -52.97 -1.50
C LEU A 193 -24.27 -54.34 -1.53
N GLY A 194 -23.88 -54.86 -0.35
CA GLY A 194 -23.26 -56.19 -0.23
C GLY A 194 -24.18 -57.31 -0.70
N GLU A 195 -25.48 -57.19 -0.43
CA GLU A 195 -26.53 -58.11 -0.87
C GLU A 195 -27.06 -57.79 -2.27
N LYS A 196 -26.47 -56.86 -3.02
CA LYS A 196 -26.94 -56.43 -4.35
C LYS A 196 -28.43 -56.05 -4.35
N ILE A 197 -28.83 -55.29 -3.33
CA ILE A 197 -30.17 -54.72 -3.19
C ILE A 197 -30.02 -53.21 -3.34
N ASN A 198 -30.83 -52.64 -4.23
CA ASN A 198 -30.88 -51.21 -4.51
C ASN A 198 -31.66 -50.50 -3.41
N LEU A 199 -30.95 -49.81 -2.52
CA LEU A 199 -31.56 -49.08 -1.41
C LEU A 199 -32.00 -47.67 -1.85
N ILE A 200 -33.24 -47.32 -1.57
CA ILE A 200 -33.82 -45.98 -1.75
C ILE A 200 -34.12 -45.41 -0.36
N TRP A 201 -33.37 -44.37 0.03
CA TRP A 201 -33.70 -43.55 1.18
C TRP A 201 -34.78 -42.55 0.80
N LEU A 202 -35.98 -42.69 1.36
CA LEU A 202 -37.13 -41.89 1.01
C LEU A 202 -37.56 -41.01 2.20
N PHE A 203 -37.31 -39.72 2.08
CA PHE A 203 -37.55 -38.77 3.15
C PHE A 203 -38.97 -38.21 3.15
N SER A 204 -39.47 -37.85 4.33
CA SER A 204 -40.68 -37.03 4.45
C SER A 204 -40.43 -35.56 4.07
N GLU A 205 -41.50 -34.77 3.91
CA GLU A 205 -41.38 -33.31 3.76
C GLU A 205 -40.78 -32.65 5.00
N GLY A 206 -41.14 -33.11 6.20
CA GLY A 206 -40.66 -32.59 7.49
C GLY A 206 -39.31 -33.16 7.95
N ARG A 207 -38.47 -33.57 7.01
CA ARG A 207 -37.18 -34.25 7.26
C ARG A 207 -36.15 -33.39 8.00
N SER A 208 -35.13 -34.06 8.54
CA SER A 208 -33.91 -33.41 9.04
C SER A 208 -32.93 -33.12 7.90
N ASP A 209 -32.63 -31.85 7.67
CA ASP A 209 -31.71 -31.39 6.61
C ASP A 209 -30.31 -32.00 6.74
N SER A 210 -29.82 -32.21 7.96
CA SER A 210 -28.46 -32.71 8.18
C SER A 210 -28.25 -34.13 7.67
N ILE A 211 -29.25 -34.99 7.84
CA ILE A 211 -29.23 -36.37 7.34
C ILE A 211 -29.57 -36.44 5.86
N PHE A 212 -30.45 -35.56 5.42
CA PHE A 212 -30.75 -35.40 4.01
C PHE A 212 -29.50 -35.03 3.19
N TYR A 213 -28.73 -34.05 3.65
CA TYR A 213 -27.45 -33.67 3.04
C TYR A 213 -26.37 -34.73 3.23
N TYR A 214 -26.38 -35.48 4.34
CA TYR A 214 -25.50 -36.62 4.52
C TYR A 214 -25.70 -37.67 3.43
N ILE A 215 -26.95 -38.04 3.14
CA ILE A 215 -27.26 -39.03 2.09
C ILE A 215 -26.89 -38.48 0.70
N MET A 216 -27.25 -37.22 0.42
CA MET A 216 -26.95 -36.58 -0.86
C MET A 216 -25.44 -36.45 -1.13
N TYR A 217 -24.66 -35.93 -0.18
CA TYR A 217 -23.25 -35.61 -0.41
C TYR A 217 -22.28 -36.65 0.17
N GLY A 218 -22.74 -37.59 0.98
CA GLY A 218 -21.90 -38.55 1.70
C GLY A 218 -21.10 -37.94 2.86
N ALA A 219 -21.51 -36.78 3.39
CA ALA A 219 -20.82 -36.10 4.47
C ALA A 219 -21.79 -35.34 5.38
N VAL A 220 -21.51 -35.33 6.69
CA VAL A 220 -22.39 -34.68 7.68
C VAL A 220 -22.32 -33.18 7.49
N LEU A 221 -23.48 -32.54 7.27
CA LEU A 221 -23.63 -31.10 7.17
C LEU A 221 -24.67 -30.61 8.16
N GLU A 222 -24.28 -29.64 8.97
CA GLU A 222 -25.19 -28.98 9.91
C GLU A 222 -26.06 -27.93 9.22
N ASP A 223 -25.55 -27.32 8.13
CA ASP A 223 -26.22 -26.29 7.34
C ASP A 223 -26.14 -26.61 5.83
N PRO A 224 -27.06 -26.08 5.00
CA PRO A 224 -26.91 -26.10 3.54
C PRO A 224 -25.58 -25.46 3.12
N PRO A 225 -24.89 -26.06 2.14
CA PRO A 225 -23.60 -25.57 1.65
C PRO A 225 -23.71 -24.13 1.13
N LYS A 226 -22.82 -23.24 1.57
CA LYS A 226 -22.85 -21.81 1.19
C LYS A 226 -22.12 -21.53 -0.12
N SER A 227 -21.23 -22.43 -0.53
CA SER A 227 -20.52 -22.33 -1.80
C SER A 227 -20.09 -23.70 -2.34
N PHE A 228 -19.89 -23.78 -3.66
CA PHE A 228 -19.35 -24.98 -4.31
C PHE A 228 -17.96 -25.37 -3.78
N ALA A 229 -17.12 -24.38 -3.43
CA ALA A 229 -15.76 -24.60 -2.93
C ALA A 229 -15.71 -25.38 -1.61
N GLU A 230 -16.75 -25.29 -0.77
CA GLU A 230 -16.84 -26.06 0.48
C GLU A 230 -17.06 -27.56 0.22
N PHE A 231 -17.53 -27.92 -0.98
CA PHE A 231 -18.03 -29.26 -1.31
C PHE A 231 -17.42 -29.91 -2.55
N GLU A 232 -16.57 -29.21 -3.29
CA GLU A 232 -15.98 -29.67 -4.54
C GLU A 232 -15.41 -31.10 -4.41
N ASN A 233 -14.55 -31.34 -3.42
CA ASN A 233 -13.94 -32.67 -3.22
C ASN A 233 -14.94 -33.78 -2.89
N LYS A 234 -16.13 -33.44 -2.36
CA LYS A 234 -17.16 -34.41 -1.97
C LYS A 234 -18.10 -34.75 -3.14
N VAL A 235 -18.31 -33.81 -4.05
CA VAL A 235 -19.27 -33.91 -5.16
C VAL A 235 -18.60 -34.41 -6.44
N THR A 236 -17.29 -34.18 -6.62
CA THR A 236 -16.54 -34.50 -7.85
C THR A 236 -16.67 -35.97 -8.30
N ASP A 237 -16.68 -36.91 -7.36
CA ASP A 237 -16.65 -38.34 -7.69
C ASP A 237 -17.98 -39.08 -7.44
N ASN A 238 -18.98 -38.38 -6.95
CA ASN A 238 -20.19 -38.97 -6.37
C ASN A 238 -21.46 -38.63 -7.15
N GLN A 239 -22.44 -39.53 -7.10
CA GLN A 239 -23.81 -39.20 -7.48
C GLN A 239 -24.53 -38.59 -6.28
N CYS A 240 -24.98 -37.35 -6.42
CA CYS A 240 -25.60 -36.56 -5.37
C CYS A 240 -27.11 -36.49 -5.55
N ASN A 241 -27.80 -37.58 -5.22
CA ASN A 241 -29.26 -37.65 -5.28
C ASN A 241 -29.78 -38.00 -3.89
N ALA A 242 -30.86 -37.35 -3.47
CA ALA A 242 -31.66 -37.75 -2.32
C ALA A 242 -33.14 -37.70 -2.69
N PHE A 243 -33.94 -38.60 -2.12
CA PHE A 243 -35.33 -38.77 -2.55
C PHE A 243 -36.31 -38.33 -1.47
N VAL A 244 -37.36 -37.62 -1.87
CA VAL A 244 -38.39 -37.09 -0.97
C VAL A 244 -39.75 -37.57 -1.45
N PHE A 245 -40.57 -38.06 -0.54
CA PHE A 245 -41.98 -38.36 -0.80
C PHE A 245 -42.85 -37.24 -0.23
N SER A 246 -43.10 -36.27 -1.10
CA SER A 246 -43.93 -35.09 -0.82
C SER A 246 -45.42 -35.39 -0.94
N GLN A 247 -46.26 -34.46 -0.48
CA GLN A 247 -47.69 -34.50 -0.72
C GLN A 247 -47.99 -34.43 -2.23
N GLU A 248 -47.21 -33.66 -3.00
CA GLU A 248 -47.33 -33.62 -4.46
C GLU A 248 -47.03 -34.99 -5.10
N ALA A 249 -46.00 -35.69 -4.61
CA ALA A 249 -45.66 -37.03 -5.05
C ALA A 249 -46.76 -38.05 -4.70
N LEU A 250 -47.37 -37.93 -3.51
CA LEU A 250 -48.50 -38.76 -3.07
C LEU A 250 -49.72 -38.56 -3.97
N ASP A 251 -50.14 -37.32 -4.18
CA ASP A 251 -51.30 -36.98 -5.01
C ASP A 251 -51.11 -37.48 -6.44
N LYS A 252 -49.93 -37.25 -7.01
CA LYS A 252 -49.59 -37.73 -8.37
C LYS A 252 -49.54 -39.26 -8.45
N SER A 253 -49.09 -39.92 -7.40
CA SER A 253 -49.08 -41.39 -7.35
C SER A 253 -50.50 -41.97 -7.33
N GLN A 254 -51.42 -41.32 -6.59
CA GLN A 254 -52.82 -41.71 -6.55
C GLN A 254 -53.53 -41.49 -7.89
N GLU A 255 -53.26 -40.36 -8.55
CA GLU A 255 -53.88 -40.03 -9.85
C GLU A 255 -53.43 -40.94 -10.99
N SER A 256 -52.14 -41.30 -11.00
CA SER A 256 -51.52 -42.07 -12.09
C SER A 256 -51.52 -43.58 -11.86
N GLY A 257 -51.62 -44.04 -10.61
CA GLY A 257 -51.42 -45.44 -10.22
C GLY A 257 -49.96 -45.90 -10.28
N GLU A 258 -49.00 -45.00 -10.49
CA GLU A 258 -47.57 -45.29 -10.50
C GLU A 258 -46.90 -44.62 -9.30
N PHE A 259 -45.85 -45.24 -8.76
CA PHE A 259 -45.14 -44.69 -7.60
C PHE A 259 -44.18 -43.55 -8.01
N TYR A 260 -44.58 -42.32 -7.70
CA TYR A 260 -43.80 -41.09 -7.90
C TYR A 260 -43.12 -40.63 -6.61
N PHE A 261 -41.95 -40.02 -6.75
CA PHE A 261 -41.21 -39.34 -5.68
C PHE A 261 -40.30 -38.26 -6.28
N GLU A 262 -39.81 -37.35 -5.45
CA GLU A 262 -38.92 -36.27 -5.90
C GLU A 262 -37.46 -36.68 -5.75
N ALA A 263 -36.69 -36.56 -6.82
CA ALA A 263 -35.23 -36.58 -6.77
C ALA A 263 -34.72 -35.15 -6.58
N HIS A 264 -33.96 -34.93 -5.51
CA HIS A 264 -33.30 -33.67 -5.18
C HIS A 264 -31.80 -33.81 -5.42
N PHE A 265 -31.18 -32.78 -6.00
CA PHE A 265 -29.80 -32.83 -6.48
C PHE A 265 -29.17 -31.43 -6.62
N PRO A 266 -27.83 -31.32 -6.60
CA PRO A 266 -27.14 -30.08 -6.94
C PRO A 266 -27.13 -29.86 -8.47
N GLU A 267 -27.40 -28.62 -8.87
CA GLU A 267 -27.23 -28.12 -10.23
C GLU A 267 -25.96 -27.28 -10.32
N PHE A 268 -25.24 -27.38 -11.44
CA PHE A 268 -23.97 -26.66 -11.65
C PHE A 268 -24.08 -25.70 -12.83
N ASP A 269 -23.69 -24.45 -12.60
CA ASP A 269 -23.60 -23.43 -13.65
C ASP A 269 -22.17 -22.86 -13.72
N CYS A 270 -21.63 -22.75 -14.94
CA CYS A 270 -20.28 -22.23 -15.16
C CYS A 270 -20.32 -20.73 -15.40
N LYS A 271 -19.88 -19.94 -14.40
CA LYS A 271 -19.69 -18.50 -14.53
C LYS A 271 -18.39 -18.20 -15.27
N SER A 272 -18.45 -18.33 -16.59
CA SER A 272 -17.28 -18.27 -17.48
C SER A 272 -16.51 -16.95 -17.45
N LYS A 273 -17.13 -15.83 -17.04
CA LYS A 273 -16.44 -14.53 -16.93
C LYS A 273 -15.70 -14.39 -15.61
N GLU A 274 -16.33 -14.85 -14.54
CA GLU A 274 -15.84 -14.79 -13.16
C GLU A 274 -14.92 -15.98 -12.82
N LEU A 275 -14.88 -17.01 -13.69
CA LEU A 275 -14.04 -18.20 -13.59
C LEU A 275 -14.31 -19.06 -12.36
N PHE A 276 -15.58 -19.34 -12.07
CA PHE A 276 -15.96 -20.30 -11.04
C PHE A 276 -17.23 -21.07 -11.42
N ILE A 277 -17.48 -22.18 -10.73
CA ILE A 277 -18.72 -22.96 -10.84
C ILE A 277 -19.63 -22.57 -9.67
N GLU A 278 -20.84 -22.14 -10.00
CA GLU A 278 -21.91 -21.91 -9.05
C GLU A 278 -22.71 -23.21 -8.87
N MET A 279 -23.18 -23.45 -7.65
CA MET A 279 -24.03 -24.58 -7.32
C MET A 279 -25.37 -24.08 -6.81
N SER A 280 -26.46 -24.57 -7.41
CA SER A 280 -27.84 -24.37 -6.96
C SER A 280 -28.48 -25.70 -6.58
N TYR A 281 -29.67 -25.62 -5.99
CA TYR A 281 -30.42 -26.80 -5.55
C TYR A 281 -31.61 -27.03 -6.47
N GLY A 282 -31.65 -28.20 -7.11
CA GLY A 282 -32.70 -28.63 -8.02
C GLY A 282 -33.52 -29.78 -7.46
N HIS A 283 -34.74 -29.95 -7.95
CA HIS A 283 -35.56 -31.13 -7.71
C HIS A 283 -36.38 -31.48 -8.96
N GLN A 284 -36.66 -32.77 -9.12
CA GLN A 284 -37.45 -33.30 -10.23
C GLN A 284 -38.32 -34.46 -9.76
N MET A 285 -39.57 -34.51 -10.22
CA MET A 285 -40.46 -35.65 -9.97
C MET A 285 -40.07 -36.83 -10.86
N VAL A 286 -39.87 -38.00 -10.25
CA VAL A 286 -39.36 -39.22 -10.89
C VAL A 286 -40.15 -40.45 -10.45
N THR A 287 -39.96 -41.56 -11.17
CA THR A 287 -40.48 -42.89 -10.88
C THR A 287 -39.34 -43.89 -10.70
N LEU A 288 -39.65 -45.12 -10.30
CA LEU A 288 -38.64 -46.20 -10.25
C LEU A 288 -37.96 -46.47 -11.59
N SER A 289 -38.65 -46.24 -12.71
CA SER A 289 -38.08 -46.46 -14.05
C SER A 289 -37.05 -45.41 -14.45
N ASP A 290 -37.06 -44.25 -13.79
CA ASP A 290 -36.11 -43.17 -14.04
C ASP A 290 -34.79 -43.35 -13.26
N LEU A 291 -34.75 -44.31 -12.33
CA LEU A 291 -33.55 -44.59 -11.55
C LEU A 291 -32.50 -45.35 -12.37
N LEU A 292 -31.30 -44.80 -12.40
CA LEU A 292 -30.10 -45.46 -12.89
C LEU A 292 -29.46 -46.26 -11.76
N LEU A 293 -29.32 -47.57 -11.99
CA LEU A 293 -28.72 -48.48 -11.03
C LEU A 293 -27.20 -48.45 -11.16
N SER A 294 -26.50 -48.20 -10.05
CA SER A 294 -25.04 -48.22 -9.99
C SER A 294 -24.56 -49.38 -9.13
N PRO A 295 -23.56 -50.16 -9.55
CA PRO A 295 -22.94 -51.15 -8.69
C PRO A 295 -22.03 -50.53 -7.61
N GLU A 296 -21.66 -49.26 -7.75
CA GLU A 296 -20.68 -48.58 -6.89
C GLU A 296 -21.32 -47.84 -5.72
N ARG A 297 -22.59 -47.41 -5.87
CA ARG A 297 -23.34 -46.66 -4.86
C ARG A 297 -24.85 -46.89 -5.05
N LEU A 298 -25.66 -46.28 -4.20
CA LEU A 298 -27.12 -46.24 -4.30
C LEU A 298 -27.62 -45.79 -5.69
N PRO A 299 -28.85 -46.17 -6.07
CA PRO A 299 -29.52 -45.66 -7.26
C PRO A 299 -29.59 -44.14 -7.28
N TYR A 300 -29.56 -43.58 -8.49
CA TYR A 300 -29.66 -42.14 -8.71
C TYR A 300 -30.57 -41.83 -9.90
N ALA A 301 -31.28 -40.71 -9.89
CA ALA A 301 -32.09 -40.29 -11.05
C ALA A 301 -31.29 -39.37 -11.98
N ILE A 302 -30.48 -38.47 -11.41
CA ILE A 302 -29.74 -37.45 -12.14
C ILE A 302 -28.25 -37.73 -12.08
N ASN A 303 -27.58 -37.77 -13.24
CA ASN A 303 -26.14 -37.99 -13.34
C ASN A 303 -25.34 -36.71 -13.02
N THR A 304 -25.36 -36.32 -11.75
CA THR A 304 -24.66 -35.14 -11.21
C THR A 304 -23.15 -35.17 -11.44
N LYS A 305 -22.52 -36.36 -11.44
CA LYS A 305 -21.10 -36.52 -11.72
C LYS A 305 -20.73 -36.07 -13.15
N ALA A 306 -21.51 -36.51 -14.14
CA ALA A 306 -21.29 -36.12 -15.53
C ALA A 306 -21.56 -34.62 -15.74
N ALA A 307 -22.62 -34.09 -15.13
CA ALA A 307 -22.95 -32.67 -15.21
C ALA A 307 -21.83 -31.78 -14.62
N LEU A 308 -21.27 -32.15 -13.47
CA LEU A 308 -20.17 -31.41 -12.87
C LEU A 308 -18.90 -31.47 -13.75
N HIS A 309 -18.55 -32.65 -14.24
CA HIS A 309 -17.37 -32.81 -15.09
C HIS A 309 -17.46 -31.97 -16.38
N GLU A 310 -18.64 -31.90 -17.01
CA GLU A 310 -18.89 -31.01 -18.15
C GLU A 310 -18.62 -29.54 -17.78
N LYS A 311 -19.11 -29.07 -16.64
CA LYS A 311 -18.86 -27.69 -16.18
C LYS A 311 -17.42 -27.41 -15.78
N GLN A 312 -16.70 -28.40 -15.23
CA GLN A 312 -15.26 -28.30 -14.98
C GLN A 312 -14.46 -28.19 -16.28
N GLN A 313 -14.86 -28.91 -17.34
CA GLN A 313 -14.27 -28.76 -18.66
C GLN A 313 -14.56 -27.38 -19.27
N GLU A 314 -15.80 -26.89 -19.18
CA GLU A 314 -16.15 -25.54 -19.61
C GLU A 314 -15.30 -24.47 -18.89
N LEU A 315 -15.14 -24.59 -17.57
CA LEU A 315 -14.31 -23.69 -16.77
C LEU A 315 -12.85 -23.75 -17.19
N SER A 316 -12.29 -24.96 -17.38
CA SER A 316 -10.90 -25.15 -17.82
C SER A 316 -10.66 -24.46 -19.16
N VAL A 317 -11.57 -24.63 -20.12
CA VAL A 317 -11.52 -23.94 -21.42
C VAL A 317 -11.62 -22.41 -21.27
N ALA A 318 -12.43 -21.91 -20.34
CA ALA A 318 -12.55 -20.48 -20.08
C ALA A 318 -11.26 -19.89 -19.47
N ILE A 319 -10.62 -20.61 -18.54
CA ILE A 319 -9.33 -20.25 -17.95
C ILE A 319 -8.25 -20.19 -19.04
N GLU A 320 -8.12 -21.24 -19.85
CA GLU A 320 -7.16 -21.29 -20.95
C GLU A 320 -7.35 -20.13 -21.93
N LYS A 321 -8.59 -19.84 -22.32
CA LYS A 321 -8.91 -18.70 -23.20
C LYS A 321 -8.51 -17.36 -22.58
N LYS A 322 -8.73 -17.17 -21.27
CA LYS A 322 -8.31 -15.94 -20.57
C LYS A 322 -6.79 -15.81 -20.56
N VAL A 323 -6.08 -16.87 -20.16
CA VAL A 323 -4.61 -16.90 -20.11
C VAL A 323 -4.02 -16.63 -21.50
N GLN A 324 -4.55 -17.25 -22.56
CA GLN A 324 -4.12 -16.99 -23.93
C GLN A 324 -4.35 -15.52 -24.35
N ARG A 325 -5.49 -14.94 -23.96
CA ARG A 325 -5.80 -13.53 -24.25
C ARG A 325 -4.83 -12.58 -23.54
N GLU A 326 -4.58 -12.82 -22.25
CA GLU A 326 -3.64 -12.02 -21.45
C GLU A 326 -2.22 -12.12 -22.03
N SER A 327 -1.77 -13.33 -22.36
CA SER A 327 -0.47 -13.55 -23.02
C SER A 327 -0.35 -12.77 -24.32
N ARG A 328 -1.35 -12.81 -25.20
CA ARG A 328 -1.35 -12.05 -26.47
C ARG A 328 -1.29 -10.53 -26.23
N GLN A 329 -1.99 -10.06 -25.20
CA GLN A 329 -2.02 -8.64 -24.85
C GLN A 329 -0.66 -8.18 -24.31
N SER A 330 -0.02 -8.99 -23.47
CA SER A 330 1.32 -8.73 -22.94
C SER A 330 2.40 -8.75 -24.03
N VAL A 331 2.36 -9.72 -24.95
CA VAL A 331 3.27 -9.74 -26.12
C VAL A 331 3.11 -8.45 -26.94
N LYS A 332 1.87 -8.02 -27.22
CA LYS A 332 1.61 -6.77 -27.93
C LYS A 332 2.17 -5.56 -27.16
N ARG A 333 2.04 -5.55 -25.84
CA ARG A 333 2.57 -4.47 -24.99
C ARG A 333 4.10 -4.42 -25.03
N ILE A 334 4.77 -5.57 -24.95
CA ILE A 334 6.23 -5.65 -25.05
C ILE A 334 6.73 -5.02 -26.36
N TYR A 335 6.11 -5.37 -27.50
CA TYR A 335 6.46 -4.74 -28.78
C TYR A 335 6.25 -3.22 -28.79
N GLN A 336 5.15 -2.72 -28.20
CA GLN A 336 4.92 -1.28 -28.09
C GLN A 336 5.98 -0.57 -27.24
N VAL A 337 6.41 -1.19 -26.14
CA VAL A 337 7.46 -0.63 -25.27
C VAL A 337 8.81 -0.65 -25.99
N LEU A 338 9.11 -1.70 -26.76
CA LEU A 338 10.31 -1.75 -27.60
C LEU A 338 10.34 -0.64 -28.65
N ASP A 339 9.22 -0.40 -29.33
CA ASP A 339 9.10 0.71 -30.28
C ASP A 339 9.31 2.07 -29.61
N GLN A 340 8.82 2.23 -28.37
CA GLN A 340 9.07 3.44 -27.57
C GLN A 340 10.55 3.60 -27.21
N ILE A 341 11.21 2.53 -26.77
CA ILE A 341 12.66 2.54 -26.47
C ILE A 341 13.44 2.96 -27.73
N ALA A 342 13.14 2.35 -28.87
CA ALA A 342 13.81 2.66 -30.13
C ALA A 342 13.58 4.13 -30.56
N SER A 343 12.32 4.58 -30.58
CA SER A 343 11.95 5.95 -31.00
C SER A 343 12.55 7.03 -30.09
N CYS A 344 12.47 6.87 -28.76
CA CYS A 344 13.06 7.80 -27.82
C CYS A 344 14.61 7.77 -27.86
N GLY A 345 15.19 6.59 -28.10
CA GLY A 345 16.64 6.42 -28.28
C GLY A 345 17.17 7.19 -29.49
N GLU A 346 16.48 7.08 -30.64
CA GLU A 346 16.80 7.79 -31.88
C GLU A 346 16.70 9.31 -31.75
N LYS A 347 15.63 9.81 -31.10
CA LYS A 347 15.45 11.24 -30.83
C LYS A 347 16.41 11.80 -29.78
N GLY A 348 17.03 10.91 -29.01
CA GLY A 348 17.94 11.27 -27.92
C GLY A 348 17.24 11.81 -26.67
N GLU A 349 15.93 11.57 -26.54
CA GLU A 349 15.10 11.97 -25.40
C GLU A 349 15.12 10.92 -24.28
N LEU A 350 15.64 9.71 -24.57
CA LEU A 350 15.73 8.62 -23.62
C LEU A 350 16.78 8.93 -22.54
N SER A 351 16.40 8.80 -21.27
CA SER A 351 17.29 8.88 -20.11
C SER A 351 17.53 7.50 -19.50
N LEU A 352 18.56 7.36 -18.66
CA LEU A 352 18.84 6.08 -17.99
C LEU A 352 17.68 5.64 -17.10
N LEU A 353 17.07 6.59 -16.36
CA LEU A 353 15.91 6.31 -15.51
C LEU A 353 14.69 5.86 -16.32
N ALA A 354 14.44 6.52 -17.47
CA ALA A 354 13.34 6.14 -18.35
C ALA A 354 13.56 4.74 -18.96
N LEU A 355 14.79 4.41 -19.37
CA LEU A 355 15.12 3.08 -19.87
C LEU A 355 14.93 1.99 -18.81
N THR A 356 15.32 2.24 -17.56
CA THR A 356 15.07 1.30 -16.45
C THR A 356 13.57 1.05 -16.27
N ARG A 357 12.75 2.11 -16.21
CA ARG A 357 11.30 1.97 -16.05
C ARG A 357 10.65 1.17 -17.18
N LEU A 358 11.04 1.43 -18.43
CA LEU A 358 10.52 0.69 -19.59
C LEU A 358 11.00 -0.78 -19.59
N SER A 359 12.21 -1.05 -19.09
CA SER A 359 12.71 -2.41 -18.88
C SER A 359 11.89 -3.16 -17.83
N ASP A 360 11.54 -2.50 -16.72
CA ASP A 360 10.75 -3.10 -15.66
C ASP A 360 9.34 -3.44 -16.17
N GLU A 361 8.73 -2.55 -16.95
CA GLU A 361 7.44 -2.79 -17.59
C GLU A 361 7.47 -4.00 -18.54
N ILE A 362 8.56 -4.17 -19.31
CA ILE A 362 8.75 -5.36 -20.16
C ILE A 362 8.82 -6.63 -19.29
N ASN A 363 9.54 -6.59 -18.17
CA ASN A 363 9.67 -7.73 -17.26
C ASN A 363 8.31 -8.12 -16.66
N GLU A 364 7.52 -7.16 -16.19
CA GLU A 364 6.16 -7.39 -15.69
C GLU A 364 5.27 -8.02 -16.77
N CYS A 365 5.36 -7.56 -18.02
CA CYS A 365 4.60 -8.15 -19.11
C CYS A 365 5.01 -9.61 -19.38
N PHE A 366 6.29 -9.97 -19.22
CA PHE A 366 6.79 -11.33 -19.44
C PHE A 366 6.23 -12.37 -18.47
N ASP A 367 5.80 -11.96 -17.27
CA ASP A 367 5.15 -12.86 -16.29
C ASP A 367 3.83 -13.42 -16.81
N TYR A 368 3.16 -12.67 -17.70
CA TYR A 368 1.88 -13.06 -18.31
C TYR A 368 2.04 -13.71 -19.69
N VAL A 369 3.23 -13.67 -20.29
CA VAL A 369 3.47 -14.40 -21.54
C VAL A 369 3.49 -15.89 -21.23
N LEU A 370 2.84 -16.72 -22.05
CA LEU A 370 2.85 -18.17 -21.88
C LEU A 370 4.26 -18.74 -22.10
N GLN A 371 4.60 -19.84 -21.40
CA GLN A 371 5.85 -20.56 -21.63
C GLN A 371 5.88 -21.24 -23.01
N GLU A 372 4.73 -21.73 -23.45
CA GLU A 372 4.50 -22.41 -24.74
C GLU A 372 4.42 -21.44 -25.93
N TYR A 373 4.58 -20.14 -25.70
CA TYR A 373 4.62 -19.17 -26.80
C TYR A 373 5.90 -19.39 -27.61
N ASP A 374 5.75 -19.88 -28.85
CA ASP A 374 6.86 -20.31 -29.73
C ASP A 374 7.99 -19.28 -29.86
N GLU A 375 7.65 -17.99 -29.85
CA GLU A 375 8.62 -16.89 -30.01
C GLU A 375 9.10 -16.29 -28.69
N ARG A 376 8.77 -16.86 -27.53
CA ARG A 376 9.10 -16.29 -26.21
C ARG A 376 10.60 -16.05 -26.07
N SER A 377 11.41 -17.05 -26.43
CA SER A 377 12.87 -16.97 -26.36
C SER A 377 13.43 -15.89 -27.29
N SER A 378 12.90 -15.82 -28.51
CA SER A 378 13.28 -14.79 -29.50
C SER A 378 12.90 -13.38 -29.02
N LEU A 379 11.71 -13.23 -28.41
CA LEU A 379 11.25 -11.97 -27.85
C LEU A 379 12.13 -11.51 -26.68
N LEU A 380 12.54 -12.44 -25.81
CA LEU A 380 13.43 -12.17 -24.68
C LEU A 380 14.83 -11.74 -25.15
N GLU A 381 15.34 -12.40 -26.18
CA GLU A 381 16.61 -12.02 -26.79
C GLU A 381 16.53 -10.62 -27.41
N LEU A 382 15.45 -10.35 -28.16
CA LEU A 382 15.22 -9.07 -28.81
C LEU A 382 15.08 -7.91 -27.79
N THR A 383 14.36 -8.10 -26.68
CA THR A 383 14.27 -7.11 -25.61
C THR A 383 15.62 -6.85 -24.95
N SER A 384 16.36 -7.91 -24.64
CA SER A 384 17.69 -7.82 -24.04
C SER A 384 18.67 -7.05 -24.94
N GLN A 385 18.66 -7.34 -26.24
CA GLN A 385 19.50 -6.66 -27.22
C GLN A 385 19.14 -5.18 -27.37
N ALA A 386 17.84 -4.85 -27.45
CA ALA A 386 17.38 -3.46 -27.57
C ALA A 386 17.78 -2.61 -26.35
N ILE A 387 17.57 -3.13 -25.14
CA ILE A 387 17.93 -2.45 -23.89
C ILE A 387 19.44 -2.27 -23.78
N ALA A 388 20.23 -3.30 -24.08
CA ALA A 388 21.69 -3.24 -24.02
C ALA A 388 22.27 -2.21 -25.01
N ARG A 389 21.71 -2.15 -26.23
CA ARG A 389 22.11 -1.19 -27.26
C ARG A 389 21.89 0.25 -26.81
N GLU A 390 20.71 0.57 -26.28
CA GLU A 390 20.41 1.93 -25.82
C GLU A 390 21.19 2.30 -24.55
N ARG A 391 21.40 1.36 -23.62
CA ARG A 391 22.27 1.57 -22.46
C ARG A 391 23.68 1.97 -22.89
N THR A 392 24.26 1.24 -23.84
CA THR A 392 25.60 1.55 -24.39
C THR A 392 25.64 2.94 -25.01
N ARG A 393 24.62 3.32 -25.80
CA ARG A 393 24.51 4.67 -26.41
C ARG A 393 24.44 5.78 -25.35
N LEU A 394 23.68 5.57 -24.28
CA LEU A 394 23.56 6.54 -23.18
C LEU A 394 24.88 6.71 -22.43
N GLU A 395 25.57 5.61 -22.13
CA GLU A 395 26.90 5.64 -21.51
C GLU A 395 27.93 6.36 -22.39
N GLU A 396 27.93 6.12 -23.70
CA GLU A 396 28.79 6.85 -24.64
C GLU A 396 28.51 8.34 -24.69
N ARG A 397 27.22 8.74 -24.70
CA ARG A 397 26.83 10.17 -24.64
C ARG A 397 27.30 10.80 -23.33
N GLN A 398 27.12 10.13 -22.20
CA GLN A 398 27.58 10.60 -20.89
C GLN A 398 29.10 10.77 -20.87
N ARG A 399 29.86 9.77 -21.35
CA ARG A 399 31.33 9.85 -21.47
C ARG A 399 31.75 10.99 -22.40
N LYS A 400 31.03 11.23 -23.50
CA LYS A 400 31.30 12.34 -24.41
C LYS A 400 31.09 13.69 -23.71
N THR A 401 30.00 13.87 -22.98
CA THR A 401 29.73 15.08 -22.19
C THR A 401 30.82 15.30 -21.15
N GLN A 402 31.17 14.27 -20.38
CA GLN A 402 32.27 14.32 -19.42
C GLN A 402 33.59 14.76 -20.08
N ARG A 403 33.94 14.21 -21.25
CA ARG A 403 35.13 14.63 -22.01
C ARG A 403 35.07 16.09 -22.46
N ILE A 404 33.89 16.59 -22.86
CA ILE A 404 33.72 17.99 -23.29
C ILE A 404 33.91 18.93 -22.10
N ASP A 405 33.30 18.61 -20.96
CA ASP A 405 33.41 19.44 -19.76
C ASP A 405 34.83 19.39 -19.19
N HIS A 406 35.44 18.21 -19.16
CA HIS A 406 36.86 18.05 -18.85
C HIS A 406 37.78 18.90 -19.74
N ALA A 407 37.50 18.94 -21.04
CA ALA A 407 38.25 19.77 -21.98
C ALA A 407 38.01 21.29 -21.78
N LYS A 408 36.85 21.72 -21.26
CA LYS A 408 36.62 23.12 -20.88
C LYS A 408 37.49 23.49 -19.67
N GLU A 409 37.55 22.64 -18.66
CA GLU A 409 38.40 22.85 -17.48
C GLU A 409 39.89 22.93 -17.86
N LEU A 410 40.37 22.01 -18.71
CA LEU A 410 41.75 22.05 -19.21
C LEU A 410 42.06 23.33 -20.03
N ARG A 411 41.07 23.91 -20.70
CA ARG A 411 41.24 25.24 -21.33
C ARG A 411 41.40 26.32 -20.27
N GLY A 412 40.62 26.31 -19.18
CA GLY A 412 40.80 27.21 -18.03
C GLY A 412 42.22 27.16 -17.47
N LEU A 413 42.70 25.96 -17.17
CA LEU A 413 44.08 25.72 -16.70
C LEU A 413 45.14 26.26 -17.68
N ARG A 414 44.94 26.07 -18.99
CA ARG A 414 45.86 26.59 -20.01
C ARG A 414 45.99 28.11 -19.94
N HIS A 415 44.90 28.84 -19.73
CA HIS A 415 44.95 30.31 -19.62
C HIS A 415 45.78 30.74 -18.41
N GLN A 416 45.64 30.06 -17.27
CA GLN A 416 46.43 30.33 -16.07
C GLN A 416 47.92 30.08 -16.29
N ILE A 417 48.27 28.96 -16.93
CA ILE A 417 49.66 28.63 -17.29
C ILE A 417 50.27 29.68 -18.23
N VAL A 418 49.51 30.12 -19.24
CA VAL A 418 49.97 31.14 -20.20
C VAL A 418 50.17 32.48 -19.50
N TYR A 419 49.27 32.87 -18.58
CA TYR A 419 49.42 34.06 -17.76
C TYR A 419 50.73 34.02 -16.96
N VAL A 420 50.96 32.97 -16.17
CA VAL A 420 52.18 32.82 -15.36
C VAL A 420 53.44 32.87 -16.23
N ARG A 421 53.43 32.18 -17.38
CA ARG A 421 54.56 32.20 -18.33
C ARG A 421 54.82 33.60 -18.90
N ARG A 422 53.78 34.37 -19.19
CA ARG A 422 53.90 35.75 -19.72
C ARG A 422 54.55 36.65 -18.68
N VAL A 423 54.09 36.60 -17.43
CA VAL A 423 54.65 37.43 -16.36
C VAL A 423 56.12 37.06 -16.13
N LEU A 424 56.48 35.77 -16.07
CA LEU A 424 57.88 35.33 -15.91
C LEU A 424 58.86 35.76 -17.01
N ASN A 425 58.35 36.13 -18.18
CA ASN A 425 59.15 36.62 -19.29
C ASN A 425 59.32 38.15 -19.29
N GLN A 426 58.64 38.88 -18.41
CA GLN A 426 58.78 40.32 -18.21
C GLN A 426 59.85 40.59 -17.13
N GLY A 427 60.30 41.83 -16.96
CA GLY A 427 61.19 42.18 -15.84
C GLY A 427 60.41 42.13 -14.54
N VAL A 428 60.62 41.08 -13.73
CA VAL A 428 59.82 40.79 -12.53
C VAL A 428 60.66 41.00 -11.27
N THR A 429 60.06 41.57 -10.22
CA THR A 429 60.65 41.72 -8.89
C THR A 429 60.54 40.42 -8.07
N VAL A 430 61.31 40.31 -6.98
CA VAL A 430 61.22 39.16 -6.06
C VAL A 430 59.81 39.00 -5.45
N ARG A 431 59.14 40.13 -5.18
CA ARG A 431 57.76 40.14 -4.67
C ARG A 431 56.79 39.53 -5.67
N GLU A 432 56.80 40.00 -6.91
CA GLU A 432 55.92 39.48 -7.97
C GLU A 432 56.19 37.99 -8.28
N LEU A 433 57.44 37.53 -8.18
CA LEU A 433 57.76 36.10 -8.29
C LEU A 433 57.20 35.26 -7.14
N THR A 434 57.15 35.84 -5.93
CA THR A 434 56.56 35.21 -4.75
C THR A 434 55.04 35.10 -4.91
N ASP A 435 54.39 36.17 -5.37
CA ASP A 435 52.95 36.20 -5.62
C ASP A 435 52.56 35.21 -6.74
N LEU A 436 53.34 35.13 -7.82
CA LEU A 436 53.15 34.13 -8.88
C LEU A 436 53.30 32.69 -8.38
N ARG A 437 54.19 32.44 -7.41
CA ARG A 437 54.38 31.12 -6.82
C ARG A 437 53.15 30.68 -6.03
N TYR A 438 52.56 31.59 -5.24
CA TYR A 438 51.31 31.32 -4.52
C TYR A 438 50.16 31.11 -5.49
N HIS A 439 49.99 31.99 -6.48
CA HIS A 439 48.98 31.83 -7.53
C HIS A 439 49.07 30.48 -8.24
N LEU A 440 50.29 30.03 -8.57
CA LEU A 440 50.48 28.74 -9.23
C LEU A 440 50.16 27.55 -8.31
N ALA A 441 50.39 27.68 -7.00
CA ALA A 441 50.00 26.67 -6.02
C ALA A 441 48.47 26.56 -5.89
N ASP A 442 47.77 27.70 -5.88
CA ASP A 442 46.30 27.74 -5.87
C ASP A 442 45.72 27.14 -7.15
N VAL A 443 46.25 27.51 -8.32
CA VAL A 443 45.87 26.90 -9.61
C VAL A 443 46.12 25.39 -9.62
N MET A 444 47.20 24.92 -9.00
CA MET A 444 47.46 23.47 -8.88
C MET A 444 46.44 22.77 -7.98
N SER A 445 46.01 23.42 -6.90
CA SER A 445 44.99 22.91 -5.98
C SER A 445 43.62 22.84 -6.66
N ASP A 446 43.18 23.95 -7.26
CA ASP A 446 41.85 24.10 -7.88
C ASP A 446 41.65 23.11 -9.04
N TYR A 447 42.69 22.87 -9.82
CA TYR A 447 42.64 21.96 -10.97
C TYR A 447 43.14 20.55 -10.66
N TRP A 448 43.43 20.20 -9.39
CA TRP A 448 44.04 18.91 -9.06
C TRP A 448 43.22 17.71 -9.54
N ASN A 449 41.89 17.73 -9.32
CA ASN A 449 40.99 16.66 -9.74
C ASN A 449 40.92 16.52 -11.27
N VAL A 450 41.02 17.64 -11.99
CA VAL A 450 41.07 17.66 -13.46
C VAL A 450 42.40 17.10 -13.95
N ILE A 451 43.53 17.50 -13.35
CA ILE A 451 44.87 17.06 -13.74
C ILE A 451 45.11 15.57 -13.42
N SER A 452 44.53 15.07 -12.34
CA SER A 452 44.69 13.68 -11.87
C SER A 452 43.70 12.68 -12.47
N SER A 453 42.69 13.16 -13.20
CA SER A 453 41.77 12.30 -13.95
C SER A 453 42.48 11.47 -15.02
N ASP A 454 41.97 10.26 -15.26
CA ASP A 454 42.31 9.36 -16.36
C ASP A 454 42.11 9.97 -17.76
N LEU A 455 41.30 11.03 -17.87
CA LEU A 455 41.10 11.80 -19.10
C LEU A 455 42.20 12.85 -19.35
N SER A 456 43.10 13.08 -18.40
CA SER A 456 44.16 14.08 -18.47
C SER A 456 45.54 13.51 -18.80
N SER A 457 46.30 14.26 -19.61
CA SER A 457 47.70 13.92 -19.87
C SER A 457 48.60 14.33 -18.70
N PRO A 458 49.59 13.50 -18.32
CA PRO A 458 50.62 13.85 -17.33
C PRO A 458 51.41 15.13 -17.67
N VAL A 459 51.34 15.57 -18.93
CA VAL A 459 51.98 16.79 -19.44
C VAL A 459 51.56 18.04 -18.68
N TRP A 460 50.31 18.16 -18.21
CA TRP A 460 49.85 19.32 -17.44
C TRP A 460 50.59 19.48 -16.12
N ARG A 461 50.72 18.39 -15.35
CA ARG A 461 51.50 18.34 -14.11
C ARG A 461 52.96 18.68 -14.36
N ARG A 462 53.54 18.16 -15.45
CA ARG A 462 54.93 18.46 -15.84
C ARG A 462 55.12 19.95 -16.14
N TYR A 463 54.20 20.58 -16.89
CA TYR A 463 54.30 22.02 -17.20
C TYR A 463 54.22 22.91 -15.96
N LEU A 464 53.33 22.60 -15.03
CA LEU A 464 53.20 23.33 -13.76
C LEU A 464 54.50 23.24 -12.93
N ASN A 465 55.09 22.05 -12.84
CA ASN A 465 56.37 21.86 -12.15
C ASN A 465 57.52 22.65 -12.81
N VAL A 466 57.59 22.66 -14.14
CA VAL A 466 58.61 23.44 -14.88
C VAL A 466 58.48 24.95 -14.61
N LEU A 467 57.25 25.47 -14.50
CA LEU A 467 57.04 26.88 -14.14
C LEU A 467 57.46 27.16 -12.70
N LEU A 468 57.14 26.28 -11.74
CA LEU A 468 57.60 26.40 -10.35
C LEU A 468 59.14 26.39 -10.25
N GLU A 469 59.81 25.48 -10.97
CA GLU A 469 61.28 25.45 -11.05
C GLU A 469 61.83 26.75 -11.63
N ARG A 470 61.23 27.27 -12.70
CA ARG A 470 61.66 28.52 -13.34
C ARG A 470 61.48 29.74 -12.43
N ILE A 471 60.36 29.81 -11.70
CA ILE A 471 60.12 30.82 -10.65
C ILE A 471 61.24 30.73 -9.59
N GLY A 472 61.55 29.52 -9.10
CA GLY A 472 62.61 29.30 -8.12
C GLY A 472 63.99 29.74 -8.60
N VAL A 473 64.35 29.44 -9.84
CA VAL A 473 65.63 29.85 -10.45
C VAL A 473 65.72 31.37 -10.58
N GLN A 474 64.69 32.04 -11.11
CA GLN A 474 64.67 33.51 -11.22
C GLN A 474 64.69 34.19 -9.84
N THR A 475 63.96 33.65 -8.87
CA THR A 475 63.95 34.16 -7.48
C THR A 475 65.36 34.09 -6.89
N THR A 476 66.05 32.95 -7.06
CA THR A 476 67.43 32.76 -6.58
C THR A 476 68.42 33.72 -7.26
N SER A 477 68.22 34.02 -8.55
CA SER A 477 69.06 34.97 -9.29
C SER A 477 68.90 36.40 -8.78
N LEU A 478 67.66 36.85 -8.56
CA LEU A 478 67.37 38.20 -8.05
C LEU A 478 67.75 38.36 -6.57
N ALA A 479 67.67 37.27 -5.79
CA ALA A 479 68.07 37.24 -4.39
C ALA A 479 69.54 37.62 -4.14
N LYS A 480 70.44 37.37 -5.12
CA LYS A 480 71.88 37.66 -4.98
C LYS A 480 72.21 39.15 -4.76
N GLY A 481 71.31 40.06 -5.13
CA GLY A 481 71.48 41.50 -4.96
C GLY A 481 70.85 42.08 -3.69
N LEU A 482 70.18 41.27 -2.87
CA LEU A 482 69.45 41.75 -1.70
C LEU A 482 70.35 41.85 -0.45
N PRO A 483 70.05 42.80 0.46
CA PRO A 483 70.73 42.90 1.74
C PRO A 483 70.40 41.70 2.64
N LYS A 484 71.22 41.45 3.66
CA LYS A 484 70.86 40.48 4.71
C LYS A 484 69.65 41.03 5.51
N PRO A 485 68.68 40.18 5.88
CA PRO A 485 67.54 40.61 6.70
C PRO A 485 68.03 41.14 8.05
N LEU A 486 67.78 42.41 8.33
CA LEU A 486 68.02 43.01 9.65
C LEU A 486 66.92 42.58 10.62
N ALA A 487 67.19 42.45 11.92
CA ALA A 487 66.15 42.05 12.88
C ALA A 487 64.98 43.05 12.91
N ILE A 488 63.73 42.56 12.97
CA ILE A 488 62.51 43.41 12.95
C ILE A 488 62.60 44.53 13.98
N TRP A 489 62.98 44.21 15.23
CA TRP A 489 63.13 45.20 16.30
C TRP A 489 64.13 46.31 15.96
N SER A 490 65.21 46.00 15.22
CA SER A 490 66.22 46.97 14.79
C SER A 490 65.65 47.91 13.75
N ILE A 491 64.98 47.35 12.72
CA ILE A 491 64.32 48.13 11.68
C ILE A 491 63.27 49.07 12.30
N THR A 492 62.43 48.54 13.19
CA THR A 492 61.38 49.31 13.87
C THR A 492 61.98 50.44 14.72
N ASN A 493 63.00 50.16 15.53
CA ASN A 493 63.64 51.19 16.36
C ASN A 493 64.34 52.28 15.54
N ASP A 494 65.05 51.89 14.48
CA ASP A 494 65.74 52.83 13.60
C ASP A 494 64.73 53.77 12.92
N LEU A 495 63.65 53.21 12.38
CA LEU A 495 62.58 53.99 11.77
C LEU A 495 61.91 54.95 12.75
N LEU A 496 61.52 54.49 13.95
CA LEU A 496 60.89 55.34 14.97
C LEU A 496 61.82 56.44 15.50
N SER A 497 63.14 56.21 15.47
CA SER A 497 64.14 57.23 15.86
C SER A 497 64.34 58.33 14.82
N TYR A 498 63.90 58.12 13.57
CA TYR A 498 64.10 59.09 12.50
C TYR A 498 63.18 60.31 12.64
N PRO A 499 63.69 61.51 12.26
CA PRO A 499 62.86 62.70 12.19
C PRO A 499 61.71 62.49 11.19
N LEU A 500 60.59 63.19 11.42
CA LEU A 500 59.36 63.05 10.62
C LEU A 500 59.64 63.10 9.12
N ASP A 501 60.38 64.10 8.65
CA ASP A 501 60.70 64.33 7.24
C ASP A 501 61.46 63.15 6.61
N LYS A 502 62.26 62.41 7.39
CA LYS A 502 62.94 61.20 6.92
C LYS A 502 62.00 60.00 6.87
N ARG A 503 61.08 59.85 7.84
CA ARG A 503 60.06 58.78 7.81
C ARG A 503 59.05 58.97 6.68
N MET A 504 58.75 60.21 6.30
CA MET A 504 57.85 60.52 5.18
C MET A 504 58.31 59.91 3.84
N GLN A 505 59.62 59.66 3.68
CA GLN A 505 60.15 58.95 2.52
C GLN A 505 59.54 57.54 2.35
N LEU A 506 59.02 56.89 3.40
CA LEU A 506 58.36 55.57 3.31
C LEU A 506 57.14 55.55 2.38
N PHE A 507 56.59 56.71 2.06
CA PHE A 507 55.41 56.88 1.21
C PHE A 507 55.77 57.16 -0.25
N GLU A 508 57.06 57.38 -0.56
CA GLU A 508 57.51 57.55 -1.94
C GLU A 508 58.24 56.29 -2.40
N ALA A 509 57.71 55.54 -3.36
CA ALA A 509 58.25 54.26 -3.83
C ALA A 509 59.71 54.36 -4.32
N LYS A 510 60.13 55.53 -4.80
CA LYS A 510 61.49 55.78 -5.32
C LYS A 510 62.42 56.43 -4.30
N SER A 511 61.98 56.70 -3.08
CA SER A 511 62.85 57.28 -2.08
C SER A 511 63.90 56.26 -1.61
N PRO A 512 65.07 56.72 -1.13
CA PRO A 512 66.10 55.84 -0.59
C PRO A 512 65.57 54.93 0.52
N LEU A 513 64.76 55.46 1.45
CA LEU A 513 64.23 54.70 2.58
C LEU A 513 63.17 53.67 2.16
N SER A 514 62.28 54.01 1.22
CA SER A 514 61.28 53.08 0.70
C SER A 514 61.91 51.94 -0.08
N ILE A 515 62.92 52.23 -0.90
CA ILE A 515 63.72 51.22 -1.61
C ILE A 515 64.44 50.31 -0.60
N GLU A 516 65.04 50.88 0.46
CA GLU A 516 65.70 50.12 1.51
C GLU A 516 64.72 49.17 2.22
N MET A 517 63.55 49.65 2.61
CA MET A 517 62.52 48.83 3.27
C MET A 517 61.93 47.78 2.33
N SER A 518 61.70 48.12 1.05
CA SER A 518 61.26 47.17 0.03
C SER A 518 62.29 46.03 -0.18
N ASN A 519 63.58 46.37 -0.14
CA ASN A 519 64.66 45.39 -0.19
C ASN A 519 64.72 44.55 1.09
N GLN A 520 64.47 45.12 2.28
CA GLN A 520 64.36 44.36 3.53
C GLN A 520 63.16 43.40 3.50
N VAL A 521 61.99 43.83 3.06
CA VAL A 521 60.81 42.95 2.90
C VAL A 521 61.10 41.82 1.90
N SER A 522 61.79 42.13 0.80
CA SER A 522 62.23 41.13 -0.18
C SER A 522 63.26 40.14 0.40
N ALA A 523 64.19 40.62 1.23
CA ALA A 523 65.16 39.77 1.92
C ALA A 523 64.49 38.85 2.95
N TYR A 524 63.50 39.37 3.69
CA TYR A 524 62.68 38.58 4.62
C TYR A 524 61.92 37.47 3.89
N ALA A 525 61.26 37.79 2.77
CA ALA A 525 60.51 36.81 1.98
C ALA A 525 61.37 35.62 1.49
N ILE A 526 62.69 35.82 1.30
CA ILE A 526 63.61 34.77 0.84
C ILE A 526 64.26 34.02 2.01
N HIS A 527 64.65 34.73 3.08
CA HIS A 527 65.55 34.20 4.10
C HIS A 527 64.90 33.96 5.46
N LYS A 528 63.63 34.36 5.63
CA LYS A 528 62.86 34.24 6.88
C LYS A 528 61.54 33.52 6.63
N SER A 529 60.86 33.15 7.71
CA SER A 529 59.55 32.50 7.59
C SER A 529 58.48 33.45 7.00
N PRO A 530 57.41 32.93 6.38
CA PRO A 530 56.28 33.76 5.94
C PRO A 530 55.65 34.56 7.10
N GLN A 531 55.63 34.00 8.31
CA GLN A 531 55.12 34.67 9.50
C GLN A 531 55.99 35.87 9.89
N GLU A 532 57.32 35.72 9.94
CA GLU A 532 58.24 36.83 10.19
C GLU A 532 58.19 37.90 9.09
N THR A 533 57.99 37.48 7.84
CA THR A 533 57.84 38.41 6.70
C THR A 533 56.57 39.24 6.83
N GLN A 534 55.47 38.62 7.28
CA GLN A 534 54.22 39.33 7.54
C GLN A 534 54.36 40.26 8.75
N GLU A 535 55.00 39.82 9.83
CA GLU A 535 55.26 40.65 11.01
C GLU A 535 56.03 41.93 10.66
N LEU A 536 57.04 41.84 9.77
CA LEU A 536 57.75 43.03 9.29
C LEU A 536 56.83 43.98 8.52
N LYS A 537 55.95 43.48 7.65
CA LYS A 537 55.01 44.30 6.88
C LYS A 537 54.05 45.03 7.84
N ASP A 538 53.47 44.31 8.78
CA ASP A 538 52.55 44.86 9.77
C ASP A 538 53.24 45.98 10.58
N LYS A 539 54.51 45.79 10.96
CA LYS A 539 55.30 46.83 11.65
C LYS A 539 55.60 48.05 10.78
N LEU A 540 55.84 47.88 9.49
CA LEU A 540 56.03 49.00 8.57
C LEU A 540 54.74 49.80 8.40
N ASP A 541 53.59 49.13 8.32
CA ASP A 541 52.28 49.78 8.22
C ASP A 541 51.91 50.51 9.52
N ASP A 542 52.23 49.93 10.69
CA ASP A 542 52.09 50.61 11.98
C ASP A 542 52.91 51.91 12.03
N ILE A 543 54.17 51.86 11.58
CA ILE A 543 55.05 53.04 11.55
C ILE A 543 54.54 54.09 10.58
N LYS A 544 54.04 53.67 9.40
CA LYS A 544 53.42 54.58 8.43
C LYS A 544 52.23 55.29 9.06
N ARG A 545 51.33 54.56 9.71
CA ARG A 545 50.17 55.14 10.41
C ARG A 545 50.60 56.14 11.48
N GLU A 546 51.58 55.79 12.33
CA GLU A 546 52.11 56.71 13.35
C GLU A 546 52.75 57.96 12.72
N THR A 547 53.44 57.80 11.59
CA THR A 547 54.05 58.91 10.84
C THR A 547 52.99 59.86 10.30
N THR A 548 51.90 59.33 9.73
CA THR A 548 50.74 60.10 9.28
C THR A 548 50.09 60.86 10.43
N GLU A 549 49.84 60.21 11.57
CA GLU A 549 49.28 60.87 12.75
C GLU A 549 50.18 61.99 13.29
N GLN A 550 51.49 61.77 13.35
CA GLN A 550 52.44 62.80 13.77
C GLN A 550 52.51 63.97 12.79
N PHE A 551 52.44 63.70 11.48
CA PHE A 551 52.37 64.73 10.44
C PHE A 551 51.11 65.59 10.61
N LEU A 552 49.94 64.96 10.72
CA LEU A 552 48.67 65.66 10.92
C LEU A 552 48.66 66.46 12.23
N ASN A 553 49.16 65.88 13.33
CA ASN A 553 49.24 66.60 14.62
C ASN A 553 50.23 67.77 14.61
N ARG A 554 51.27 67.73 13.77
CA ARG A 554 52.25 68.82 13.64
C ARG A 554 51.74 69.94 12.73
N ASN A 555 51.14 69.59 11.59
CA ASN A 555 50.83 70.53 10.52
C ASN A 555 49.34 70.95 10.47
N TRP A 556 48.45 70.12 11.01
CA TRP A 556 46.99 70.22 10.93
C TRP A 556 46.31 69.98 12.29
N LYS A 557 47.01 70.29 13.40
CA LYS A 557 46.59 70.00 14.78
C LYS A 557 45.14 70.40 15.09
N VAL A 558 44.73 71.55 14.57
CA VAL A 558 43.41 72.13 14.82
C VAL A 558 42.29 71.34 14.16
N LEU A 559 42.57 70.67 13.02
CA LEU A 559 41.64 69.77 12.35
C LEU A 559 41.54 68.43 13.08
N MET A 560 42.58 67.98 13.76
CA MET A 560 42.57 66.73 14.53
C MET A 560 41.79 66.84 15.85
N GLY A 561 41.52 68.07 16.31
CA GLY A 561 40.80 68.35 17.57
C GLY A 561 39.28 68.37 17.46
N ARG A 562 38.64 68.74 18.58
CA ARG A 562 37.22 69.16 18.61
C ARG A 562 37.12 70.61 18.13
N TRP A 563 35.96 70.97 17.60
CA TRP A 563 35.68 72.36 17.22
C TRP A 563 35.71 73.29 18.44
N ASP A 564 36.43 74.41 18.31
CA ASP A 564 36.56 75.48 19.30
C ASP A 564 35.95 76.77 18.75
N SER A 565 34.99 77.35 19.47
CA SER A 565 34.30 78.58 19.06
C SER A 565 35.18 79.83 19.10
N GLU A 566 36.34 79.77 19.75
CA GLU A 566 37.28 80.90 19.81
C GLU A 566 38.40 80.80 18.77
N TYR A 567 38.49 79.69 18.02
CA TYR A 567 39.47 79.53 16.94
C TYR A 567 38.87 79.82 15.57
N SER A 568 39.59 80.60 14.76
CA SER A 568 39.24 80.88 13.37
C SER A 568 39.77 79.77 12.45
N TYR A 569 38.88 78.96 11.87
CA TYR A 569 39.24 77.82 11.01
C TYR A 569 39.39 78.18 9.52
N PHE A 570 38.99 79.39 9.10
CA PHE A 570 38.96 79.82 7.70
C PHE A 570 40.33 79.67 7.01
N ASP A 571 41.40 80.21 7.60
CA ASP A 571 42.77 80.12 7.04
C ASP A 571 43.27 78.67 6.96
N THR A 572 42.83 77.82 7.89
CA THR A 572 43.20 76.39 7.89
C THR A 572 42.54 75.67 6.71
N PHE A 573 41.26 75.94 6.45
CA PHE A 573 40.54 75.35 5.32
C PHE A 573 41.03 75.90 3.98
N ILE A 574 41.37 77.20 3.88
CA ILE A 574 41.97 77.77 2.67
C ILE A 574 43.32 77.09 2.39
N LYS A 575 44.19 76.99 3.40
CA LYS A 575 45.49 76.31 3.26
C LYS A 575 45.34 74.84 2.87
N ALA A 576 44.32 74.15 3.37
CA ALA A 576 44.04 72.77 3.00
C ALA A 576 43.50 72.68 1.57
N GLY A 577 42.60 73.57 1.16
CA GLY A 577 42.12 73.69 -0.22
C GLY A 577 43.24 73.96 -1.21
N ASP A 578 44.18 74.84 -0.88
CA ASP A 578 45.36 75.12 -1.72
C ASP A 578 46.23 73.86 -1.91
N LEU A 579 46.36 73.01 -0.88
CA LEU A 579 47.07 71.73 -0.96
C LEU A 579 46.31 70.75 -1.87
N LEU A 580 45.00 70.62 -1.70
CA LEU A 580 44.14 69.70 -2.47
C LEU A 580 44.04 70.09 -3.95
N CYS A 581 44.23 71.36 -4.30
CA CYS A 581 44.17 71.87 -5.67
C CYS A 581 45.46 71.71 -6.50
N ILE A 582 46.51 71.06 -5.96
CA ILE A 582 47.73 70.78 -6.73
C ILE A 582 47.43 69.69 -7.77
N GLU A 583 47.37 70.05 -9.05
CA GLU A 583 46.94 69.16 -10.14
C GLU A 583 47.94 68.03 -10.51
N ASN A 584 49.23 68.24 -10.25
CA ASN A 584 50.28 67.24 -10.53
C ASN A 584 51.17 67.05 -9.29
N PRO A 585 50.63 66.43 -8.23
CA PRO A 585 51.36 66.24 -6.98
C PRO A 585 52.53 65.27 -7.17
N SER A 586 53.57 65.44 -6.35
CA SER A 586 54.53 64.34 -6.13
C SER A 586 53.83 63.19 -5.40
N GLU A 587 54.39 61.98 -5.45
CA GLU A 587 53.82 60.80 -4.73
C GLU A 587 53.62 61.09 -3.23
N LEU A 588 54.52 61.86 -2.60
CA LEU A 588 54.36 62.31 -1.22
C LEU A 588 53.21 63.31 -1.08
N THR A 589 53.12 64.27 -2.00
CA THR A 589 52.06 65.29 -1.98
C THR A 589 50.68 64.67 -2.19
N GLU A 590 50.57 63.61 -2.99
CA GLU A 590 49.32 62.86 -3.20
C GLU A 590 48.87 62.21 -1.88
N HIS A 591 49.80 61.58 -1.15
CA HIS A 591 49.52 61.06 0.18
C HIS A 591 49.17 62.15 1.21
N GLU A 592 49.83 63.31 1.16
CA GLU A 592 49.48 64.45 2.02
C GLU A 592 48.08 65.00 1.71
N GLN A 593 47.68 65.04 0.43
CA GLN A 593 46.33 65.41 0.00
C GLN A 593 45.30 64.45 0.59
N ASP A 594 45.50 63.13 0.43
CA ASP A 594 44.60 62.11 0.99
C ASP A 594 44.42 62.27 2.51
N TRP A 595 45.52 62.41 3.25
CA TRP A 595 45.46 62.52 4.71
C TRP A 595 44.77 63.80 5.18
N VAL A 596 44.97 64.91 4.47
CA VAL A 596 44.35 66.20 4.80
C VAL A 596 42.88 66.20 4.42
N GLU A 597 42.51 65.60 3.29
CA GLU A 597 41.12 65.40 2.91
C GLU A 597 40.37 64.56 3.96
N ASP A 598 40.95 63.43 4.38
CA ASP A 598 40.41 62.60 5.45
C ASP A 598 40.29 63.39 6.77
N ALA A 599 41.30 64.18 7.13
CA ALA A 599 41.26 65.00 8.34
C ALA A 599 40.16 66.07 8.29
N LEU A 600 39.94 66.70 7.13
CA LEU A 600 38.86 67.67 6.89
C LEU A 600 37.49 67.00 6.98
N ASN A 601 37.29 65.88 6.30
CA ASN A 601 36.03 65.13 6.31
C ASN A 601 35.67 64.71 7.75
N ASN A 602 36.62 64.14 8.48
CA ASN A 602 36.43 63.77 9.88
C ASN A 602 36.12 64.98 10.78
N PHE A 603 36.72 66.15 10.50
CA PHE A 603 36.41 67.37 11.25
C PHE A 603 35.00 67.89 10.94
N VAL A 604 34.58 67.86 9.68
CA VAL A 604 33.22 68.23 9.24
C VAL A 604 32.17 67.29 9.83
N GLU A 605 32.42 65.99 9.89
CA GLU A 605 31.53 65.05 10.58
C GLU A 605 31.36 65.38 12.06
N ARG A 606 32.46 65.74 12.75
CA ARG A 606 32.39 66.19 14.16
C ARG A 606 31.56 67.47 14.31
N LEU A 607 31.61 68.38 13.34
CA LEU A 607 30.74 69.57 13.32
C LEU A 607 29.28 69.20 13.07
N ALA A 608 29.00 68.25 12.18
CA ALA A 608 27.66 67.76 11.91
C ALA A 608 27.01 67.13 13.17
N ILE A 609 27.82 66.44 13.97
CA ILE A 609 27.44 65.95 15.31
C ILE A 609 27.13 67.12 16.26
N GLN A 610 27.95 68.17 16.29
CA GLN A 610 27.68 69.36 17.11
C GLN A 610 26.35 70.02 16.70
N ILE A 611 26.08 70.18 15.40
CA ILE A 611 24.81 70.72 14.89
C ILE A 611 23.64 69.85 15.33
N SER A 612 23.77 68.53 15.21
CA SER A 612 22.72 67.61 15.67
C SER A 612 22.49 67.70 17.18
N GLN A 613 23.55 67.85 17.98
CA GLN A 613 23.44 68.03 19.43
C GLN A 613 22.71 69.34 19.78
N PHE A 614 23.03 70.44 19.10
CA PHE A 614 22.31 71.70 19.29
C PHE A 614 20.85 71.60 18.84
N TYR A 615 20.59 70.94 17.71
CA TYR A 615 19.24 70.71 17.21
C TYR A 615 18.39 69.94 18.23
N SER A 616 18.91 68.81 18.73
CA SER A 616 18.24 68.02 19.75
C SER A 616 18.02 68.82 21.04
N ALA A 617 18.98 69.66 21.45
CA ALA A 617 18.84 70.51 22.63
C ALA A 617 17.75 71.59 22.47
N VAL A 618 17.58 72.15 21.27
CA VAL A 618 16.57 73.17 20.98
C VAL A 618 15.18 72.56 20.81
N PHE A 619 15.05 71.54 19.97
CA PHE A 619 13.75 71.09 19.46
C PHE A 619 13.26 69.76 20.07
N GLU A 620 14.15 68.89 20.50
CA GLU A 620 13.79 67.53 20.96
C GLU A 620 13.79 67.40 22.49
N THR A 621 14.69 68.13 23.16
CA THR A 621 14.86 68.10 24.62
C THR A 621 14.66 69.50 25.19
N SER A 622 13.39 69.92 25.32
CA SER A 622 12.93 71.28 25.68
C SER A 622 13.31 71.80 27.09
N TYR A 623 14.42 71.36 27.68
CA TYR A 623 14.95 71.78 28.98
C TYR A 623 16.44 72.21 28.96
N ALA A 624 17.15 72.11 27.83
CA ALA A 624 18.54 72.54 27.75
C ALA A 624 18.64 74.03 27.36
N ARG A 625 19.30 74.85 28.19
CA ARG A 625 19.64 76.23 27.82
C ARG A 625 20.76 76.18 26.79
N VAL A 626 20.48 76.65 25.57
CA VAL A 626 21.44 76.68 24.47
C VAL A 626 22.25 77.97 24.52
N ASP A 627 23.57 77.85 24.33
CA ASP A 627 24.47 79.00 24.17
C ASP A 627 24.31 79.57 22.75
N GLU A 628 23.48 80.60 22.63
CA GLU A 628 23.14 81.25 21.36
C GLU A 628 24.37 81.87 20.67
N ILE A 629 25.38 82.32 21.42
CA ILE A 629 26.61 82.89 20.86
C ILE A 629 27.43 81.78 20.20
N ARG A 630 27.61 80.67 20.91
CA ARG A 630 28.34 79.52 20.38
C ARG A 630 27.62 78.86 19.21
N LEU A 631 26.29 78.75 19.27
CA LEU A 631 25.48 78.26 18.16
C LEU A 631 25.56 79.19 16.94
N GLY A 632 25.47 80.51 17.15
CA GLY A 632 25.63 81.51 16.08
C GLY A 632 26.98 81.40 15.37
N LYS A 633 28.08 81.32 16.13
CA LYS A 633 29.43 81.12 15.57
C LYS A 633 29.55 79.81 14.76
N LEU A 634 28.96 78.71 15.26
CA LEU A 634 28.96 77.42 14.57
C LEU A 634 28.20 77.49 13.24
N LEU A 635 27.03 78.12 13.21
CA LEU A 635 26.21 78.25 12.01
C LEU A 635 26.84 79.18 10.97
N VAL A 636 27.48 80.28 11.39
CA VAL A 636 28.25 81.15 10.48
C VAL A 636 29.39 80.38 9.81
N PHE A 637 30.11 79.56 10.59
CA PHE A 637 31.18 78.74 10.02
C PHE A 637 30.63 77.62 9.12
N TRP A 638 29.51 77.00 9.50
CA TRP A 638 28.81 76.00 8.69
C TRP A 638 28.37 76.55 7.33
N ASP A 639 27.86 77.79 7.29
CA ASP A 639 27.43 78.44 6.03
C ASP A 639 28.60 78.73 5.12
N TRP A 640 29.73 79.13 5.70
CA TRP A 640 30.94 79.30 4.93
C TRP A 640 31.43 77.97 4.34
N LEU A 641 31.38 76.87 5.10
CA LEU A 641 31.70 75.53 4.59
C LEU A 641 30.74 75.11 3.47
N GLU A 642 29.44 75.41 3.58
CA GLU A 642 28.44 75.14 2.54
C GLU A 642 28.73 75.91 1.25
N GLN A 643 28.99 77.22 1.36
CA GLN A 643 29.30 78.09 0.23
C GLN A 643 30.56 77.66 -0.53
N HIS A 644 31.55 77.13 0.19
CA HIS A 644 32.82 76.67 -0.37
C HIS A 644 32.84 75.16 -0.65
N SER A 645 31.67 74.50 -0.59
CA SER A 645 31.47 73.09 -0.96
C SER A 645 32.22 72.04 -0.12
N TYR A 646 32.48 72.33 1.17
CA TYR A 646 33.14 71.40 2.10
C TYR A 646 32.19 70.43 2.84
N LEU A 647 30.86 70.56 2.69
CA LEU A 647 29.85 69.78 3.44
C LEU A 647 29.34 68.53 2.71
N TYR A 648 30.22 67.79 2.03
CA TYR A 648 29.82 66.64 1.23
C TYR A 648 29.13 65.56 2.08
N GLY A 649 27.93 65.11 1.67
CA GLY A 649 27.19 64.03 2.33
C GLY A 649 26.46 64.38 3.64
N GLN A 650 26.44 65.65 4.10
CA GLN A 650 25.85 66.06 5.38
C GLN A 650 24.42 66.62 5.28
N LEU A 651 23.58 66.07 4.38
CA LEU A 651 22.26 66.61 4.03
C LEU A 651 21.35 66.86 5.24
N VAL A 652 21.30 65.88 6.15
CA VAL A 652 20.46 65.94 7.37
C VAL A 652 20.94 67.04 8.32
N SER A 653 22.25 67.23 8.45
CA SER A 653 22.81 68.28 9.30
C SER A 653 22.63 69.66 8.68
N THR A 654 22.64 69.77 7.36
CA THR A 654 22.30 71.02 6.64
C THR A 654 20.84 71.42 6.87
N GLU A 655 19.90 70.48 6.81
CA GLU A 655 18.48 70.73 7.13
C GLU A 655 18.30 71.17 8.59
N LYS A 656 18.95 70.47 9.53
CA LYS A 656 18.95 70.83 10.96
C LYS A 656 19.58 72.21 11.21
N ALA A 657 20.66 72.55 10.50
CA ALA A 657 21.29 73.86 10.58
C ALA A 657 20.34 74.96 10.11
N ALA A 658 19.59 74.74 9.03
CA ALA A 658 18.60 75.69 8.53
C ALA A 658 17.46 75.94 9.55
N GLU A 659 17.01 74.90 10.27
CA GLU A 659 16.02 75.04 11.34
C GLU A 659 16.58 75.74 12.58
N LEU A 660 17.81 75.45 12.98
CA LEU A 660 18.50 76.14 14.07
C LEU A 660 18.69 77.64 13.79
N LYS A 661 18.92 78.02 12.52
CA LYS A 661 18.96 79.44 12.11
C LYS A 661 17.60 80.13 12.28
N LYS A 662 16.51 79.46 11.86
CA LYS A 662 15.15 79.98 12.07
C LYS A 662 14.90 80.23 13.55
N TYR A 663 15.27 79.26 14.40
CA TYR A 663 15.19 79.40 15.85
C TYR A 663 15.96 80.62 16.37
N LEU A 664 17.23 80.82 15.99
CA LEU A 664 17.99 82.00 16.42
C LEU A 664 17.34 83.31 15.94
N SER A 665 16.79 83.35 14.73
CA SER A 665 16.12 84.55 14.20
C SER A 665 14.83 84.91 14.96
N GLU A 666 14.10 83.91 15.46
CA GLU A 666 12.87 84.10 16.26
C GLU A 666 13.17 84.57 17.70
N GLN A 667 14.36 84.27 18.23
CA GLN A 667 14.79 84.68 19.58
C GLN A 667 15.29 86.14 19.66
N SER A 668 15.12 86.95 18.61
CA SER A 668 15.65 88.33 18.52
C SER A 668 17.19 88.40 18.64
N TYR A 669 17.87 87.36 18.16
CA TYR A 669 19.33 87.31 18.14
C TYR A 669 19.90 88.35 17.16
N ASP A 670 20.80 89.20 17.64
CA ASP A 670 21.46 90.24 16.87
C ASP A 670 22.79 89.73 16.32
N GLU A 671 22.86 89.47 15.01
CA GLU A 671 24.07 89.00 14.29
C GLU A 671 25.28 89.92 14.51
N SER A 672 25.07 91.21 14.84
CA SER A 672 26.16 92.15 15.14
C SER A 672 26.96 91.79 16.41
N ARG A 673 26.45 90.90 17.26
CA ARG A 673 27.18 90.38 18.44
C ARG A 673 28.18 89.26 18.13
N VAL A 674 28.11 88.68 16.93
CA VAL A 674 29.11 87.71 16.41
C VAL A 674 30.30 88.45 15.79
N GLY A 675 30.10 89.71 15.37
CA GLY A 675 31.11 90.56 14.73
C GLY A 675 32.08 91.21 15.70
N SER A 676 33.13 90.50 16.10
CA SER A 676 34.40 91.13 16.53
C SER A 676 35.61 90.23 16.26
N GLY A 677 35.69 89.67 15.06
CA GLY A 677 36.86 88.92 14.59
C GLY A 677 36.91 88.65 13.09
N LEU A 678 36.14 89.39 12.28
CA LEU A 678 36.12 89.29 10.82
C LEU A 678 36.68 90.59 10.24
N SER A 679 38.01 90.64 10.14
CA SER A 679 38.77 91.52 9.25
C SER A 679 40.00 90.80 8.75
#